data_AF-A0A930XDU3-F1
#
_entry.id   AF-A0A930XDU3-F1
#
_cell.length_a   1.000
_cell.length_b   1.000
_cell.length_c   1.000
_cell.angle_alpha   90.00
_cell.angle_beta   90.00
_cell.angle_gamma   90.00
#
_symmetry.space_group_name_H-M   'P 1'
#
loop_
_entity.id
_entity.type
_entity.pdbx_description
1 polymer ?
#
loop_
_entity_poly.entity_id
_entity_poly.type
_entity_poly.pdbx_seq_one_letter_code
_entity_poly.pdbx_strand_id
1 'polypeptide(L)'
;MSNRLSLNNLRALQQQALQTGPFGFQAVNAPLVRTPNGLADPNELLSASPSLQGASSPVAANATQGLSGVSGIFNYTGTAPRVVNSNITITGIDTLNGARVLIDNFDASKDRLSINGLATGSENGVNWEYDQARGVLTLSSTSSVSSSIYQGLLRRVAYANTDANNPGNARGIQYSLGSLLANPENGHFYQFVPVDVNDTGISWIDARNAAANPSNNYFGRQGYLATITSATEQEFIERRVSGNGWIGATDQAVEGEWRWVTGPEGTEDSNQGRLFWRGIGADFNNNRANNAGPVGNFYSNWDLANNEPNNNPASGDPNGEDYAHIVGNAGAGTIGKWNDLPNQQNYTNFGVAPYRPQGYIVEYGGLASDTPLTISARVTLNFSRPLGEAPGAAAGTRTRGPNFNDTASPEILWRNYGQGASRGLNAIWTLNYDATNATQAFTLNTDPKLTKFILEARDTGWEIEGLYDVDGNGIDDIFWRNYTTGENGVWLMRFDANTGAELIQGIFLDRVTDVSWEIEGVLNFDENAGPEILWRNYRTGETAIWSYDYNPANTANPLTLNSTRTRFVGAPVDINWYIEGWADFNNDQIPDILWRNYRTGENGIWELNRNATGNNPYLTRGYFISRVEDPLWEVADVIDFDRDGVADILWRNYRTGQNAIWGMTSAGDFNPAKTNFIAQVPDTNWRIEGTGDFTGDDIPDIVWRNYRTGQNGIWRMKLENNRFVYDSGFFIDTVEDLAWEIEGPSPTRDVA
;
A
#
# COMPACT_ATOMS: atom_id res chain seq x y z
N MET A 1 -41.21 16.74 38.72
CA MET A 1 -42.17 16.85 37.60
C MET A 1 -41.47 16.28 36.39
N SER A 2 -42.03 15.19 35.87
CA SER A 2 -41.48 14.39 34.79
C SER A 2 -41.42 15.18 33.48
N ASN A 3 -40.39 14.93 32.67
CA ASN A 3 -40.59 14.59 31.27
C ASN A 3 -39.38 13.82 30.73
N ARG A 4 -39.66 12.56 30.38
CA ARG A 4 -38.81 11.67 29.59
C ARG A 4 -38.71 12.23 28.17
N LEU A 5 -37.53 12.18 27.56
CA LEU A 5 -37.38 12.25 26.11
C LEU A 5 -36.83 10.91 25.62
N SER A 6 -37.68 10.21 24.88
CA SER A 6 -37.44 8.90 24.27
C SER A 6 -36.79 9.06 22.89
N LEU A 7 -36.01 8.02 22.52
CA LEU A 7 -35.59 7.72 21.15
C LEU A 7 -36.74 7.91 20.15
N ASN A 8 -36.50 8.73 19.12
CA ASN A 8 -37.01 8.61 17.75
C ASN A 8 -36.57 9.86 16.98
N ASN A 9 -35.72 9.70 15.96
CA ASN A 9 -35.76 10.43 14.68
C ASN A 9 -34.53 10.11 13.82
N LEU A 10 -34.46 8.86 13.36
CA LEU A 10 -33.74 8.49 12.13
C LEU A 10 -34.82 8.35 11.04
N ARG A 11 -35.06 9.44 10.29
CA ARG A 11 -35.68 9.51 8.93
C ARG A 11 -36.16 10.93 8.66
N ALA A 12 -35.40 11.69 7.86
CA ALA A 12 -35.91 12.61 6.83
C ALA A 12 -34.77 13.47 6.27
N LEU A 13 -34.11 13.00 5.21
CA LEU A 13 -33.38 13.88 4.30
C LEU A 13 -33.76 13.49 2.87
N GLN A 14 -34.81 14.13 2.37
CA GLN A 14 -35.06 14.26 0.94
C GLN A 14 -35.67 15.65 0.68
N GLN A 15 -35.05 16.35 -0.29
CA GLN A 15 -35.55 17.47 -1.09
C GLN A 15 -35.07 18.91 -0.79
N GLN A 16 -34.47 19.44 -1.86
CA GLN A 16 -34.59 20.77 -2.46
C GLN A 16 -33.74 21.92 -1.92
N ALA A 17 -32.73 22.27 -2.72
CA ALA A 17 -32.21 23.62 -2.84
C ALA A 17 -32.45 24.13 -4.28
N LEU A 18 -33.18 25.25 -4.40
CA LEU A 18 -33.24 26.10 -5.58
C LEU A 18 -33.43 27.56 -5.14
N GLN A 19 -32.65 28.45 -5.78
CA GLN A 19 -32.83 29.91 -5.91
C GLN A 19 -32.44 30.77 -4.68
N THR A 20 -31.74 31.93 -4.75
CA THR A 20 -31.49 32.96 -5.80
C THR A 20 -30.35 33.91 -5.35
N GLY A 21 -29.67 34.62 -6.31
CA GLY A 21 -28.54 35.57 -6.15
C GLY A 21 -28.86 36.94 -5.48
N PRO A 22 -28.25 38.13 -5.80
CA PRO A 22 -27.51 38.54 -7.04
C PRO A 22 -26.34 39.59 -6.83
N PHE A 23 -25.94 40.30 -7.91
CA PHE A 23 -25.01 41.47 -8.13
C PHE A 23 -23.65 41.11 -8.77
N GLY A 24 -23.17 41.66 -9.91
CA GLY A 24 -23.68 42.64 -10.89
C GLY A 24 -22.54 43.28 -11.73
N PHE A 25 -22.44 42.90 -13.02
CA PHE A 25 -21.98 43.61 -14.26
C PHE A 25 -20.74 44.54 -14.33
N GLN A 26 -19.87 44.34 -15.35
CA GLN A 26 -19.90 45.10 -16.63
C GLN A 26 -18.93 44.54 -17.70
N ALA A 27 -19.38 44.53 -18.95
CA ALA A 27 -18.68 44.07 -20.15
C ALA A 27 -18.42 45.22 -21.13
N VAL A 28 -17.43 45.07 -22.01
CA VAL A 28 -17.21 45.93 -23.19
C VAL A 28 -17.08 45.03 -24.44
N ASN A 29 -17.90 45.31 -25.46
CA ASN A 29 -18.02 44.65 -26.78
C ASN A 29 -16.74 44.82 -27.64
N ALA A 30 -16.37 44.00 -28.64
CA ALA A 30 -17.09 43.40 -29.79
C ALA A 30 -16.17 42.39 -30.55
N PRO A 31 -16.55 41.76 -31.69
CA PRO A 31 -17.84 41.28 -32.19
C PRO A 31 -17.90 39.74 -32.38
N LEU A 32 -19.12 39.24 -32.50
CA LEU A 32 -19.51 37.83 -32.59
C LEU A 32 -19.42 37.26 -34.01
N VAL A 33 -18.84 36.06 -34.13
CA VAL A 33 -19.30 35.02 -35.06
C VAL A 33 -19.76 33.86 -34.20
N ARG A 34 -21.07 33.55 -34.22
CA ARG A 34 -21.67 32.39 -33.55
C ARG A 34 -21.71 31.21 -34.51
N THR A 35 -21.28 30.05 -34.04
CA THR A 35 -22.06 28.80 -34.14
C THR A 35 -22.21 28.20 -32.74
N PRO A 36 -23.34 27.53 -32.42
CA PRO A 36 -23.64 27.05 -31.07
C PRO A 36 -23.11 25.62 -30.85
N ASN A 37 -22.68 25.35 -29.61
CA ASN A 37 -22.20 24.07 -29.06
C ASN A 37 -20.72 23.76 -29.32
N GLY A 38 -19.85 24.43 -28.56
CA GLY A 38 -18.49 23.97 -28.29
C GLY A 38 -18.50 22.90 -27.21
N LEU A 39 -18.64 21.64 -27.61
CA LEU A 39 -17.95 20.52 -26.98
C LEU A 39 -16.85 20.13 -27.97
N ALA A 40 -15.60 20.16 -27.52
CA ALA A 40 -14.52 19.59 -28.32
C ALA A 40 -14.85 18.10 -28.56
N ASP A 41 -14.83 17.69 -29.82
CA ASP A 41 -14.91 16.28 -30.21
C ASP A 41 -13.68 15.55 -29.63
N PRO A 42 -13.85 14.51 -28.79
CA PRO A 42 -12.74 13.73 -28.25
C PRO A 42 -11.90 13.01 -29.33
N ASN A 43 -12.37 12.96 -30.57
CA ASN A 43 -11.74 12.19 -31.64
C ASN A 43 -10.62 12.92 -32.42
N GLU A 44 -10.37 14.22 -32.18
CA GLU A 44 -9.25 14.91 -32.86
C GLU A 44 -7.87 14.75 -32.19
N LEU A 45 -7.79 14.03 -31.06
CA LEU A 45 -6.50 13.78 -30.36
C LEU A 45 -5.90 12.38 -30.60
N LEU A 46 -6.50 11.54 -31.46
CA LEU A 46 -6.00 10.18 -31.73
C LEU A 46 -5.19 10.05 -33.04
N SER A 47 -5.02 11.12 -33.82
CA SER A 47 -4.35 11.05 -35.14
C SER A 47 -2.92 11.62 -35.18
N ALA A 48 -2.37 12.06 -34.05
CA ALA A 48 -0.99 12.57 -33.98
C ALA A 48 -0.08 11.64 -33.15
N SER A 49 0.01 10.38 -33.56
CA SER A 49 1.17 9.56 -33.17
C SER A 49 2.35 9.94 -34.08
N PRO A 50 3.54 10.27 -33.55
CA PRO A 50 4.74 9.95 -34.30
C PRO A 50 4.66 8.44 -34.53
N SER A 51 4.64 8.06 -35.80
CA SER A 51 4.56 6.70 -36.26
C SER A 51 5.35 5.73 -35.36
N LEU A 52 4.68 4.75 -34.76
CA LEU A 52 5.27 3.46 -34.34
C LEU A 52 5.69 2.64 -35.57
N GLN A 53 6.08 3.30 -36.67
CA GLN A 53 6.69 2.69 -37.84
C GLN A 53 8.19 2.60 -37.58
N GLY A 54 8.54 1.53 -36.89
CA GLY A 54 9.90 1.05 -36.80
C GLY A 54 9.81 -0.40 -36.42
N ALA A 55 9.66 -1.29 -37.41
CA ALA A 55 10.05 -2.67 -37.27
C ALA A 55 11.54 -2.68 -36.93
N SER A 56 11.89 -2.52 -35.65
CA SER A 56 13.23 -2.77 -35.18
C SER A 56 13.37 -4.28 -35.11
N SER A 57 14.15 -4.84 -36.03
CA SER A 57 14.50 -6.26 -36.09
C SER A 57 14.75 -6.84 -34.68
N PRO A 58 14.39 -8.11 -34.44
CA PRO A 58 14.56 -8.74 -33.12
C PRO A 58 16.00 -8.58 -32.64
N VAL A 59 16.15 -8.15 -31.40
CA VAL A 59 17.43 -8.06 -30.70
C VAL A 59 18.04 -9.47 -30.58
N ALA A 60 19.37 -9.53 -30.62
CA ALA A 60 20.20 -10.73 -30.79
C ALA A 60 19.67 -12.02 -30.15
N ALA A 61 19.56 -13.07 -30.97
CA ALA A 61 19.17 -14.43 -30.60
C ALA A 61 20.10 -15.15 -29.59
N ASN A 62 21.17 -14.49 -29.12
CA ASN A 62 22.20 -15.07 -28.23
C ASN A 62 22.28 -14.32 -26.89
N ALA A 63 21.13 -14.10 -26.25
CA ALA A 63 21.09 -13.61 -24.87
C ALA A 63 21.32 -14.78 -23.89
N THR A 64 22.22 -14.63 -22.91
CA THR A 64 22.55 -15.70 -21.93
C THR A 64 22.32 -15.35 -20.46
N GLN A 65 22.16 -14.07 -20.09
CA GLN A 65 21.92 -13.64 -18.70
C GLN A 65 20.87 -12.51 -18.59
N GLY A 66 21.17 -11.32 -19.12
CA GLY A 66 20.26 -10.16 -19.09
C GLY A 66 20.62 -9.10 -18.05
N LEU A 67 19.59 -8.44 -17.51
CA LEU A 67 19.63 -7.44 -16.44
C LEU A 67 19.93 -8.07 -15.08
N SER A 68 20.79 -7.40 -14.32
CA SER A 68 21.07 -7.67 -12.91
C SER A 68 21.36 -6.37 -12.15
N GLY A 69 21.40 -6.44 -10.82
CA GLY A 69 21.60 -5.25 -9.97
C GLY A 69 20.37 -4.34 -9.90
N VAL A 70 19.20 -4.84 -10.29
CA VAL A 70 17.91 -4.15 -10.25
C VAL A 70 17.01 -4.84 -9.24
N SER A 71 17.12 -4.43 -7.97
CA SER A 71 16.30 -4.93 -6.86
C SER A 71 16.39 -3.96 -5.68
N GLY A 72 15.36 -3.93 -4.83
CA GLY A 72 15.33 -3.16 -3.58
C GLY A 72 14.45 -1.91 -3.64
N ILE A 73 14.57 -1.12 -2.57
CA ILE A 73 13.77 0.09 -2.32
C ILE A 73 14.61 1.33 -2.61
N PHE A 74 14.02 2.30 -3.31
CA PHE A 74 14.60 3.61 -3.58
C PHE A 74 13.77 4.70 -2.88
N ASN A 75 14.34 5.31 -1.85
CA ASN A 75 13.70 6.37 -1.07
C ASN A 75 13.88 7.74 -1.75
N TYR A 76 12.78 8.34 -2.19
CA TYR A 76 12.72 9.58 -2.94
C TYR A 76 12.05 10.70 -2.14
N THR A 77 12.69 11.87 -2.07
CA THR A 77 12.23 13.04 -1.31
C THR A 77 12.35 14.31 -2.16
N GLY A 78 11.38 15.21 -2.02
CA GLY A 78 11.35 16.51 -2.70
C GLY A 78 11.07 16.44 -4.19
N THR A 79 11.40 17.49 -4.95
CA THR A 79 11.07 17.59 -6.38
C THR A 79 12.26 17.38 -7.33
N ALA A 80 13.47 17.25 -6.78
CA ALA A 80 14.69 17.20 -7.57
C ALA A 80 14.85 15.83 -8.26
N PRO A 81 15.23 15.79 -9.55
CA PRO A 81 15.54 14.54 -10.23
C PRO A 81 16.65 13.76 -9.53
N ARG A 82 16.40 12.50 -9.17
CA ARG A 82 17.38 11.61 -8.53
C ARG A 82 17.50 10.30 -9.28
N VAL A 83 18.74 9.86 -9.52
CA VAL A 83 19.04 8.58 -10.18
C VAL A 83 18.50 7.42 -9.32
N VAL A 84 17.65 6.59 -9.92
CA VAL A 84 16.92 5.53 -9.21
C VAL A 84 17.81 4.32 -8.95
N ASN A 85 18.60 3.91 -9.94
CA ASN A 85 19.50 2.76 -9.79
C ASN A 85 20.75 2.93 -10.66
N SER A 86 21.91 3.09 -10.01
CA SER A 86 23.21 3.23 -10.66
C SER A 86 24.00 1.91 -10.79
N ASN A 87 23.48 0.80 -10.25
CA ASN A 87 24.14 -0.50 -10.20
C ASN A 87 23.73 -1.45 -11.33
N ILE A 88 22.79 -1.03 -12.19
CA ILE A 88 22.26 -1.83 -13.31
C ILE A 88 23.39 -2.45 -14.13
N THR A 89 23.37 -3.75 -14.33
CA THR A 89 24.35 -4.44 -15.17
C THR A 89 23.64 -5.26 -16.23
N ILE A 90 24.10 -5.14 -17.48
CA ILE A 90 23.63 -5.92 -18.63
C ILE A 90 24.73 -6.91 -18.99
N THR A 91 24.43 -8.20 -18.90
CA THR A 91 25.38 -9.29 -19.13
C THR A 91 24.84 -10.26 -20.17
N GLY A 92 25.73 -10.86 -20.95
CA GLY A 92 25.35 -11.86 -21.94
C GLY A 92 24.44 -11.35 -23.06
N ILE A 93 24.40 -10.03 -23.32
CA ILE A 93 23.73 -9.38 -24.45
C ILE A 93 24.72 -8.39 -25.07
N ASP A 94 25.13 -8.60 -26.32
CA ASP A 94 26.17 -7.77 -26.95
C ASP A 94 25.63 -6.44 -27.47
N THR A 95 24.48 -6.47 -28.13
CA THR A 95 23.85 -5.29 -28.73
C THR A 95 22.35 -5.21 -28.43
N LEU A 96 21.84 -3.99 -28.39
CA LEU A 96 20.44 -3.63 -28.15
C LEU A 96 20.02 -2.55 -29.15
N ASN A 97 18.73 -2.49 -29.47
CA ASN A 97 18.13 -1.40 -30.27
C ASN A 97 17.06 -0.61 -29.49
N GLY A 98 16.81 -0.99 -28.24
CA GLY A 98 15.89 -0.29 -27.36
C GLY A 98 15.99 -0.70 -25.90
N ALA A 99 15.42 0.14 -25.05
CA ALA A 99 15.05 -0.15 -23.67
C ALA A 99 13.82 0.69 -23.29
N ARG A 100 13.14 0.30 -22.21
CA ARG A 100 12.01 1.03 -21.65
C ARG A 100 12.15 1.13 -20.13
N VAL A 101 11.73 2.27 -19.58
CA VAL A 101 11.52 2.40 -18.14
C VAL A 101 10.09 2.88 -17.90
N LEU A 102 9.31 2.07 -17.17
CA LEU A 102 7.92 2.33 -16.83
C LEU A 102 7.81 2.74 -15.36
N ILE A 103 6.88 3.66 -15.08
CA ILE A 103 6.38 3.92 -13.74
C ILE A 103 5.07 3.14 -13.55
N ASP A 104 5.06 2.16 -12.65
CA ASP A 104 3.82 1.55 -12.14
C ASP A 104 3.18 2.48 -11.12
N ASN A 105 1.84 2.46 -11.04
CA ASN A 105 1.06 3.34 -10.15
C ASN A 105 1.29 4.84 -10.45
N PHE A 106 1.49 5.15 -11.73
CA PHE A 106 1.88 6.43 -12.27
C PHE A 106 0.82 7.54 -12.12
N ASP A 107 1.25 8.73 -11.71
CA ASP A 107 0.47 9.97 -11.75
C ASP A 107 1.02 10.91 -12.85
N ALA A 108 0.28 11.01 -13.96
CA ALA A 108 0.63 11.83 -15.12
C ALA A 108 0.81 13.32 -14.80
N SER A 109 0.15 13.82 -13.76
CA SER A 109 0.27 15.22 -13.36
C SER A 109 1.60 15.49 -12.66
N LYS A 110 2.20 14.49 -12.00
CA LYS A 110 3.33 14.67 -11.07
C LYS A 110 4.62 13.99 -11.47
N ASP A 111 4.56 12.76 -11.95
CA ASP A 111 5.74 11.91 -12.03
C ASP A 111 6.49 12.12 -13.35
N ARG A 112 7.82 12.17 -13.29
CA ARG A 112 8.71 12.42 -14.44
C ARG A 112 9.92 11.49 -14.40
N LEU A 113 10.29 10.95 -15.56
CA LEU A 113 11.59 10.31 -15.77
C LEU A 113 12.48 11.18 -16.66
N SER A 114 13.79 11.10 -16.45
CA SER A 114 14.77 11.81 -17.26
C SER A 114 16.12 11.07 -17.29
N ILE A 115 16.96 11.41 -18.26
CA ILE A 115 18.38 11.02 -18.28
C ILE A 115 19.19 12.31 -18.30
N ASN A 116 20.14 12.46 -17.37
CA ASN A 116 20.89 13.71 -17.14
C ASN A 116 19.99 14.95 -16.94
N GLY A 117 18.82 14.76 -16.32
CA GLY A 117 17.83 15.83 -16.12
C GLY A 117 17.04 16.24 -17.37
N LEU A 118 17.21 15.53 -18.49
CA LEU A 118 16.49 15.80 -19.74
C LEU A 118 15.44 14.72 -20.02
N ALA A 119 14.20 15.14 -20.25
CA ALA A 119 13.09 14.27 -20.67
C ALA A 119 13.27 13.73 -22.10
N THR A 120 14.03 14.44 -22.94
CA THR A 120 14.40 14.01 -24.29
C THR A 120 15.88 14.26 -24.55
N GLY A 121 16.52 13.41 -25.36
CA GLY A 121 17.91 13.60 -25.71
C GLY A 121 18.49 12.48 -26.58
N SER A 122 19.78 12.59 -26.88
CA SER A 122 20.51 11.57 -27.62
C SER A 122 21.94 11.44 -27.12
N GLU A 123 22.45 10.23 -27.04
CA GLU A 123 23.84 9.95 -26.69
C GLU A 123 24.29 8.65 -27.37
N ASN A 124 25.45 8.67 -28.02
CA ASN A 124 26.09 7.48 -28.61
C ASN A 124 25.16 6.65 -29.54
N GLY A 125 24.28 7.32 -30.29
CA GLY A 125 23.35 6.67 -31.24
C GLY A 125 22.06 6.14 -30.63
N VAL A 126 21.83 6.36 -29.33
CA VAL A 126 20.56 6.08 -28.64
C VAL A 126 19.85 7.40 -28.36
N ASN A 127 18.61 7.50 -28.82
CA ASN A 127 17.69 8.58 -28.49
C ASN A 127 16.83 8.17 -27.28
N TRP A 128 16.44 9.12 -26.45
CA TRP A 128 15.42 8.90 -25.44
C TRP A 128 14.34 9.96 -25.44
N GLU A 129 13.14 9.54 -25.05
CA GLU A 129 11.95 10.39 -24.92
C GLU A 129 11.04 9.86 -23.81
N TYR A 130 10.66 10.75 -22.89
CA TYR A 130 9.70 10.48 -21.83
C TYR A 130 8.28 10.88 -22.26
N ASP A 131 7.38 9.90 -22.29
CA ASP A 131 5.95 10.11 -22.49
C ASP A 131 5.27 10.37 -21.14
N GLN A 132 4.98 11.65 -20.88
CA GLN A 132 4.32 12.08 -19.65
C GLN A 132 2.85 11.64 -19.55
N ALA A 133 2.17 11.33 -20.66
CA ALA A 133 0.80 10.82 -20.56
C ALA A 133 0.79 9.36 -20.08
N ARG A 134 1.89 8.62 -20.32
CA ARG A 134 1.95 7.17 -20.10
C ARG A 134 2.95 6.74 -19.02
N GLY A 135 3.81 7.62 -18.54
CA GLY A 135 4.80 7.29 -17.52
C GLY A 135 5.93 6.40 -18.05
N VAL A 136 6.24 6.51 -19.34
CA VAL A 136 7.21 5.63 -20.02
C VAL A 136 8.37 6.44 -20.59
N LEU A 137 9.59 6.10 -20.18
CA LEU A 137 10.82 6.56 -20.82
C LEU A 137 11.25 5.54 -21.89
N THR A 138 11.25 5.97 -23.13
CA THR A 138 11.64 5.19 -24.31
C THR A 138 13.08 5.48 -24.67
N LEU A 139 13.93 4.45 -24.71
CA LEU A 139 15.26 4.51 -25.31
C LEU A 139 15.22 3.73 -26.63
N SER A 140 15.66 4.33 -27.73
CA SER A 140 15.60 3.74 -29.06
C SER A 140 16.82 4.09 -29.91
N SER A 141 17.23 3.18 -30.78
CA SER A 141 18.24 3.45 -31.80
C SER A 141 17.77 2.90 -33.15
N THR A 142 18.17 3.55 -34.23
CA THR A 142 17.82 3.14 -35.61
C THR A 142 18.59 1.90 -36.08
N SER A 143 19.64 1.51 -35.34
CA SER A 143 20.46 0.33 -35.56
C SER A 143 20.88 -0.27 -34.22
N SER A 144 21.20 -1.57 -34.18
CA SER A 144 21.66 -2.20 -32.94
C SER A 144 23.01 -1.62 -32.51
N VAL A 145 23.10 -1.13 -31.28
CA VAL A 145 24.33 -0.56 -30.68
C VAL A 145 24.73 -1.36 -29.44
N SER A 146 25.96 -1.16 -28.95
CA SER A 146 26.49 -1.89 -27.79
C SER A 146 25.57 -1.80 -26.58
N SER A 147 25.28 -2.92 -25.91
CA SER A 147 24.48 -2.95 -24.68
C SER A 147 25.11 -2.12 -23.55
N SER A 148 26.43 -1.93 -23.56
CA SER A 148 27.14 -1.06 -22.62
C SER A 148 26.68 0.41 -22.67
N ILE A 149 26.21 0.87 -23.84
CA ILE A 149 25.64 2.21 -24.02
C ILE A 149 24.30 2.30 -23.28
N TYR A 150 23.41 1.33 -23.49
CA TYR A 150 22.14 1.25 -22.76
C TYR A 150 22.37 1.10 -21.25
N GLN A 151 23.32 0.27 -20.82
CA GLN A 151 23.68 0.16 -19.40
C GLN A 151 24.06 1.52 -18.82
N GLY A 152 24.92 2.29 -19.50
CA GLY A 152 25.32 3.62 -19.06
C GLY A 152 24.18 4.65 -19.03
N LEU A 153 23.20 4.52 -19.93
CA LEU A 153 22.01 5.37 -19.96
C LEU A 153 21.00 4.98 -18.86
N LEU A 154 20.71 3.69 -18.70
CA LEU A 154 19.79 3.17 -17.68
C LEU A 154 20.28 3.48 -16.27
N ARG A 155 21.60 3.42 -16.02
CA ARG A 155 22.24 3.83 -14.75
C ARG A 155 22.06 5.31 -14.41
N ARG A 156 21.62 6.14 -15.35
CA ARG A 156 21.39 7.58 -15.19
C ARG A 156 19.92 7.96 -15.27
N VAL A 157 19.03 6.98 -15.35
CA VAL A 157 17.58 7.23 -15.28
C VAL A 157 17.26 7.78 -13.90
N ALA A 158 16.75 9.00 -13.91
CA ALA A 158 16.38 9.74 -12.73
C ALA A 158 14.87 9.93 -12.69
N TYR A 159 14.30 9.70 -11.51
CA TYR A 159 12.91 10.00 -11.19
C TYR A 159 12.82 11.39 -10.57
N ALA A 160 11.77 12.12 -10.92
CA ALA A 160 11.36 13.36 -10.27
C ALA A 160 9.85 13.37 -10.07
N ASN A 161 9.39 14.09 -9.06
CA ASN A 161 7.97 14.37 -8.82
C ASN A 161 7.78 15.88 -8.70
N THR A 162 6.76 16.45 -9.35
CA THR A 162 6.54 17.91 -9.30
C THR A 162 5.90 18.39 -7.99
N ASP A 163 5.46 17.47 -7.13
CA ASP A 163 4.89 17.75 -5.82
C ASP A 163 5.95 17.64 -4.72
N ALA A 164 6.26 18.75 -4.06
CA ALA A 164 7.29 18.80 -3.03
C ALA A 164 6.94 17.96 -1.78
N ASN A 165 5.65 17.71 -1.57
CA ASN A 165 5.13 16.97 -0.42
C ASN A 165 5.06 15.46 -0.68
N ASN A 166 5.38 15.02 -1.91
CA ASN A 166 5.43 13.63 -2.38
C ASN A 166 4.21 12.76 -2.01
N PRO A 167 2.96 13.18 -2.28
CA PRO A 167 1.80 12.44 -1.83
C PRO A 167 1.47 11.37 -2.86
N GLY A 168 1.71 10.11 -2.51
CA GLY A 168 1.20 8.99 -3.26
C GLY A 168 1.75 7.64 -2.80
N ASN A 169 1.01 6.60 -3.16
CA ASN A 169 1.41 5.20 -3.04
C ASN A 169 2.78 4.95 -3.70
N ALA A 170 3.53 3.94 -3.25
CA ALA A 170 4.81 3.56 -3.85
C ALA A 170 4.69 3.38 -5.38
N ARG A 171 5.75 3.77 -6.10
CA ARG A 171 5.86 3.55 -7.55
C ARG A 171 6.73 2.35 -7.83
N GLY A 172 6.38 1.56 -8.84
CA GLY A 172 7.31 0.58 -9.40
C GLY A 172 8.10 1.23 -10.53
N ILE A 173 9.42 1.36 -10.42
CA ILE A 173 10.27 1.76 -11.55
C ILE A 173 10.76 0.49 -12.22
N GLN A 174 10.10 0.10 -13.31
CA GLN A 174 10.38 -1.12 -14.05
C GLN A 174 11.29 -0.83 -15.23
N TYR A 175 12.47 -1.46 -15.24
CA TYR A 175 13.43 -1.42 -16.33
C TYR A 175 13.21 -2.63 -17.22
N SER A 176 13.03 -2.43 -18.54
CA SER A 176 12.90 -3.51 -19.53
C SER A 176 13.89 -3.31 -20.67
N LEU A 177 14.61 -4.36 -21.05
CA LEU A 177 15.47 -4.35 -22.24
C LEU A 177 14.62 -4.58 -23.49
N GLY A 178 15.03 -3.94 -24.60
CA GLY A 178 14.33 -3.99 -25.88
C GLY A 178 13.17 -2.99 -25.98
N SER A 179 12.35 -3.18 -27.02
CA SER A 179 11.29 -2.26 -27.40
C SER A 179 9.97 -2.48 -26.67
N LEU A 180 9.78 -3.65 -26.04
CA LEU A 180 8.55 -4.04 -25.36
C LEU A 180 8.64 -3.79 -23.85
N LEU A 181 7.47 -3.63 -23.23
CA LEU A 181 7.31 -3.57 -21.78
C LEU A 181 6.87 -4.94 -21.26
N ALA A 182 7.40 -5.36 -20.12
CA ALA A 182 6.92 -6.54 -19.42
C ALA A 182 5.65 -6.20 -18.65
N ASN A 183 4.66 -7.10 -18.69
CA ASN A 183 3.54 -7.06 -17.78
C ASN A 183 4.05 -7.26 -16.35
N PRO A 184 3.71 -6.37 -15.40
CA PRO A 184 4.21 -6.43 -14.04
C PRO A 184 3.68 -7.62 -13.22
N GLU A 185 2.58 -8.25 -13.64
CA GLU A 185 1.97 -9.41 -12.97
C GLU A 185 2.69 -10.72 -13.34
N ASN A 186 2.86 -11.00 -14.63
CA ASN A 186 3.39 -12.28 -15.11
C ASN A 186 4.80 -12.19 -15.74
N GLY A 187 5.33 -10.99 -15.95
CA GLY A 187 6.64 -10.77 -16.55
C GLY A 187 6.71 -11.05 -18.06
N HIS A 188 5.58 -11.34 -18.71
CA HIS A 188 5.50 -11.59 -20.15
C HIS A 188 5.47 -10.28 -20.94
N PHE A 189 5.77 -10.34 -22.24
CA PHE A 189 5.83 -9.18 -23.12
C PHE A 189 4.75 -9.26 -24.18
N TYR A 190 4.17 -8.11 -24.54
CA TYR A 190 3.04 -8.06 -25.48
C TYR A 190 3.32 -7.08 -26.61
N GLN A 191 2.95 -7.46 -27.81
CA GLN A 191 3.09 -6.64 -29.02
C GLN A 191 1.83 -6.74 -29.87
N PHE A 192 1.20 -5.61 -30.17
CA PHE A 192 0.23 -5.55 -31.25
C PHE A 192 0.98 -5.52 -32.58
N VAL A 193 0.75 -6.51 -33.44
CA VAL A 193 1.32 -6.57 -34.79
C VAL A 193 0.24 -6.15 -35.78
N PRO A 194 0.33 -4.93 -36.36
CA PRO A 194 -0.64 -4.49 -37.35
C PRO A 194 -0.46 -5.26 -38.66
N VAL A 195 -1.57 -5.53 -39.33
CA VAL A 195 -1.58 -5.92 -40.75
C VAL A 195 -1.94 -4.72 -41.63
N ASP A 196 -1.45 -4.73 -42.87
CA ASP A 196 -1.60 -3.61 -43.81
C ASP A 196 -3.08 -3.20 -43.95
N VAL A 197 -3.35 -1.90 -43.93
CA VAL A 197 -4.69 -1.31 -44.05
C VAL A 197 -5.39 -1.61 -45.38
N ASN A 198 -4.62 -2.03 -46.40
CA ASN A 198 -5.13 -2.48 -47.70
C ASN A 198 -5.53 -3.97 -47.70
N ASP A 199 -5.26 -4.69 -46.61
CA ASP A 199 -5.64 -6.09 -46.46
C ASP A 199 -7.14 -6.21 -46.13
N THR A 200 -7.73 -7.32 -46.56
CA THR A 200 -9.08 -7.75 -46.18
C THR A 200 -9.19 -8.14 -44.69
N GLY A 201 -8.12 -7.99 -43.91
CA GLY A 201 -7.99 -8.53 -42.55
C GLY A 201 -7.31 -9.90 -42.58
N ILE A 202 -6.42 -10.14 -41.61
CA ILE A 202 -5.71 -11.41 -41.46
C ILE A 202 -6.64 -12.48 -40.86
N SER A 203 -6.54 -13.73 -41.32
CA SER A 203 -7.28 -14.83 -40.70
C SER A 203 -6.72 -15.16 -39.31
N TRP A 204 -7.52 -15.73 -38.42
CA TRP A 204 -7.03 -16.14 -37.10
C TRP A 204 -5.91 -17.19 -37.22
N ILE A 205 -6.06 -18.15 -38.14
CA ILE A 205 -5.03 -19.18 -38.39
C ILE A 205 -3.72 -18.56 -38.87
N ASP A 206 -3.76 -17.60 -39.80
CA ASP A 206 -2.55 -16.93 -40.29
C ASP A 206 -1.91 -16.07 -39.20
N ALA A 207 -2.72 -15.38 -38.39
CA ALA A 207 -2.25 -14.64 -37.23
C ALA A 207 -1.56 -15.55 -36.21
N ARG A 208 -2.15 -16.71 -35.91
CA ARG A 208 -1.55 -17.72 -35.03
C ARG A 208 -0.22 -18.21 -35.57
N ASN A 209 -0.17 -18.57 -36.84
CA ASN A 209 1.05 -19.07 -37.48
C ASN A 209 2.14 -17.99 -37.55
N ALA A 210 1.77 -16.74 -37.79
CA ALA A 210 2.69 -15.60 -37.81
C ALA A 210 3.22 -15.30 -36.40
N ALA A 211 2.35 -15.29 -35.38
CA ALA A 211 2.73 -15.10 -33.99
C ALA A 211 3.71 -16.20 -33.53
N ALA A 212 3.44 -17.46 -33.89
CA ALA A 212 4.25 -18.63 -33.55
C ALA A 212 5.50 -18.83 -34.43
N ASN A 213 5.76 -17.96 -35.40
CA ASN A 213 6.92 -18.10 -36.28
C ASN A 213 8.22 -18.07 -35.45
N PRO A 214 9.18 -18.99 -35.64
CA PRO A 214 10.45 -18.98 -34.91
C PRO A 214 11.28 -17.70 -35.05
N SER A 215 11.03 -16.92 -36.12
CA SER A 215 11.65 -15.61 -36.34
C SER A 215 10.99 -14.50 -35.50
N ASN A 216 9.78 -14.75 -35.01
CA ASN A 216 9.07 -13.91 -34.07
C ASN A 216 9.51 -14.27 -32.65
N ASN A 217 10.70 -13.78 -32.30
CA ASN A 217 11.38 -14.10 -31.06
C ASN A 217 11.76 -12.81 -30.33
N TYR A 218 11.59 -12.81 -29.00
CA TYR A 218 11.97 -11.70 -28.14
C TYR A 218 12.92 -12.19 -27.06
N PHE A 219 14.22 -11.89 -27.20
CA PHE A 219 15.28 -12.33 -26.29
C PHE A 219 15.24 -13.85 -25.99
N GLY A 220 15.15 -14.68 -27.02
CA GLY A 220 15.08 -16.13 -26.86
C GLY A 220 13.71 -16.67 -26.46
N ARG A 221 12.67 -15.82 -26.36
CA ARG A 221 11.28 -16.23 -26.11
C ARG A 221 10.50 -16.31 -27.41
N GLN A 222 9.85 -17.44 -27.66
CA GLN A 222 9.04 -17.62 -28.86
C GLN A 222 7.69 -16.90 -28.68
N GLY A 223 7.26 -16.17 -29.70
CA GLY A 223 5.95 -15.53 -29.71
C GLY A 223 4.81 -16.53 -29.89
N TYR A 224 3.63 -16.17 -29.41
CA TYR A 224 2.35 -16.86 -29.67
C TYR A 224 1.19 -15.87 -29.57
N LEU A 225 -0.01 -16.20 -30.03
CA LEU A 225 -1.16 -15.32 -29.82
C LEU A 225 -1.47 -15.23 -28.33
N ALA A 226 -1.65 -14.01 -27.83
CA ALA A 226 -1.79 -13.75 -26.41
C ALA A 226 -2.95 -14.53 -25.77
N THR A 227 -2.68 -15.06 -24.59
CA THR A 227 -3.65 -15.67 -23.69
C THR A 227 -3.90 -14.72 -22.54
N ILE A 228 -5.16 -14.43 -22.21
CA ILE A 228 -5.50 -13.41 -21.21
C ILE A 228 -6.22 -14.09 -20.04
N THR A 229 -5.49 -14.20 -18.94
CA THR A 229 -5.81 -15.04 -17.78
C THR A 229 -6.18 -14.25 -16.53
N SER A 230 -5.99 -12.93 -16.54
CA SER A 230 -6.36 -12.04 -15.44
C SER A 230 -6.94 -10.69 -15.93
N ALA A 231 -7.61 -9.97 -15.02
CA ALA A 231 -8.07 -8.61 -15.27
C ALA A 231 -6.90 -7.61 -15.43
N THR A 232 -5.83 -7.79 -14.67
CA THR A 232 -4.64 -6.93 -14.73
C THR A 232 -3.90 -7.09 -16.05
N GLU A 233 -3.80 -8.31 -16.56
CA GLU A 233 -3.26 -8.62 -17.88
C GLU A 233 -4.10 -8.01 -19.00
N GLN A 234 -5.42 -8.10 -18.90
CA GLN A 234 -6.34 -7.43 -19.83
C GLN A 234 -6.12 -5.91 -19.88
N GLU A 235 -6.06 -5.25 -18.72
CA GLU A 235 -5.79 -3.81 -18.62
C GLU A 235 -4.41 -3.43 -19.19
N PHE A 236 -3.42 -4.31 -19.02
CA PHE A 236 -2.08 -4.11 -19.60
C PHE A 236 -2.12 -4.15 -21.13
N ILE A 237 -2.85 -5.11 -21.71
CA ILE A 237 -2.94 -5.30 -23.16
C ILE A 237 -3.77 -4.18 -23.80
N GLU A 238 -4.96 -3.87 -23.29
CA GLU A 238 -5.90 -2.94 -23.93
C GLU A 238 -5.31 -1.55 -24.17
N ARG A 239 -4.45 -1.06 -23.27
CA ARG A 239 -3.79 0.26 -23.38
C ARG A 239 -2.77 0.34 -24.53
N ARG A 240 -2.46 -0.78 -25.19
CA ARG A 240 -1.41 -0.93 -26.21
C ARG A 240 -1.93 -1.45 -27.54
N VAL A 241 -3.22 -1.76 -27.61
CA VAL A 241 -3.88 -2.20 -28.84
C VAL A 241 -4.14 -0.98 -29.73
N SER A 242 -3.83 -1.11 -31.02
CA SER A 242 -3.96 -0.03 -32.02
C SER A 242 -5.07 -0.29 -33.05
N GLY A 243 -5.99 -1.21 -32.74
CA GLY A 243 -7.06 -1.68 -33.62
C GLY A 243 -7.55 -3.06 -33.20
N ASN A 244 -8.64 -3.58 -33.78
CA ASN A 244 -9.12 -4.93 -33.41
C ASN A 244 -8.03 -5.98 -33.65
N GLY A 245 -7.86 -6.91 -32.70
CA GLY A 245 -6.72 -7.83 -32.71
C GLY A 245 -7.08 -9.25 -32.29
N TRP A 246 -6.61 -10.24 -33.05
CA TRP A 246 -6.75 -11.64 -32.65
C TRP A 246 -6.00 -11.97 -31.35
N ILE A 247 -6.61 -12.85 -30.56
CA ILE A 247 -6.05 -13.44 -29.32
C ILE A 247 -6.18 -14.97 -29.38
N GLY A 248 -5.52 -15.67 -28.46
CA GLY A 248 -5.27 -17.12 -28.51
C GLY A 248 -6.45 -18.06 -28.28
N ALA A 249 -7.67 -17.56 -28.16
CA ALA A 249 -8.85 -18.36 -27.81
C ALA A 249 -9.68 -18.79 -29.02
N THR A 250 -10.17 -20.04 -28.97
CA THR A 250 -11.09 -20.62 -29.95
C THR A 250 -11.95 -21.73 -29.32
N ASP A 251 -13.14 -21.96 -29.86
CA ASP A 251 -13.99 -23.13 -29.57
C ASP A 251 -14.18 -24.05 -30.78
N GLN A 252 -13.41 -23.86 -31.86
CA GLN A 252 -13.49 -24.65 -33.12
C GLN A 252 -13.51 -26.18 -32.90
N ALA A 253 -12.83 -26.68 -31.86
CA ALA A 253 -12.75 -28.11 -31.57
C ALA A 253 -14.08 -28.68 -31.05
N VAL A 254 -14.78 -27.91 -30.22
CA VAL A 254 -16.05 -28.27 -29.60
C VAL A 254 -16.85 -26.98 -29.42
N GLU A 255 -17.87 -26.82 -30.27
CA GLU A 255 -18.81 -25.70 -30.26
C GLU A 255 -19.24 -25.29 -28.84
N GLY A 256 -19.00 -24.03 -28.49
CA GLY A 256 -19.31 -23.46 -27.19
C GLY A 256 -18.34 -23.84 -26.06
N GLU A 257 -17.26 -24.58 -26.31
CA GLU A 257 -16.16 -24.78 -25.34
C GLU A 257 -14.94 -23.92 -25.70
N TRP A 258 -14.93 -22.70 -25.19
CA TRP A 258 -13.87 -21.72 -25.45
C TRP A 258 -12.60 -22.06 -24.68
N ARG A 259 -11.51 -22.26 -25.44
CA ARG A 259 -10.21 -22.70 -24.93
C ARG A 259 -9.10 -21.75 -25.34
N TRP A 260 -8.16 -21.52 -24.43
CA TRP A 260 -6.85 -20.95 -24.77
C TRP A 260 -6.00 -22.04 -25.41
N VAL A 261 -5.74 -21.95 -26.71
CA VAL A 261 -5.06 -23.01 -27.49
C VAL A 261 -3.65 -22.63 -27.93
N THR A 262 -3.16 -21.47 -27.53
CA THR A 262 -1.80 -20.97 -27.77
C THR A 262 -1.06 -20.81 -26.45
N GLY A 263 0.25 -20.56 -26.51
CA GLY A 263 1.04 -20.30 -25.31
C GLY A 263 1.15 -21.50 -24.35
N PRO A 264 1.53 -21.23 -23.09
CA PRO A 264 1.56 -22.22 -22.02
C PRO A 264 0.20 -22.90 -21.82
N GLU A 265 -0.87 -22.10 -21.80
CA GLU A 265 -2.26 -22.52 -21.64
C GLU A 265 -2.68 -23.55 -22.70
N GLY A 266 -2.17 -23.42 -23.93
CA GLY A 266 -2.45 -24.33 -25.04
C GLY A 266 -1.93 -25.76 -24.83
N THR A 267 -0.97 -25.95 -23.93
CA THR A 267 -0.42 -27.27 -23.59
C THR A 267 -1.20 -28.00 -22.49
N GLU A 268 -2.14 -27.30 -21.84
CA GLU A 268 -3.00 -27.87 -20.81
C GLU A 268 -4.04 -28.83 -21.39
N ASP A 269 -4.76 -29.53 -20.50
CA ASP A 269 -5.80 -30.51 -20.86
C ASP A 269 -5.33 -31.52 -21.92
N SER A 270 -4.10 -32.03 -21.77
CA SER A 270 -3.47 -32.95 -22.74
C SER A 270 -3.29 -32.34 -24.13
N ASN A 271 -2.82 -31.09 -24.19
CA ASN A 271 -2.65 -30.28 -25.42
C ASN A 271 -3.97 -29.95 -26.14
N GLN A 272 -5.09 -29.95 -25.42
CA GLN A 272 -6.37 -29.42 -25.93
C GLN A 272 -6.49 -27.92 -25.67
N GLY A 273 -5.70 -27.38 -24.73
CA GLY A 273 -5.77 -25.99 -24.30
C GLY A 273 -6.74 -25.79 -23.13
N ARG A 274 -6.43 -24.82 -22.26
CA ARG A 274 -7.20 -24.51 -21.06
C ARG A 274 -8.64 -24.11 -21.39
N LEU A 275 -9.61 -24.89 -20.91
CA LEU A 275 -11.03 -24.51 -20.97
C LEU A 275 -11.33 -23.39 -19.98
N PHE A 276 -11.75 -22.22 -20.48
CA PHE A 276 -12.05 -21.06 -19.62
C PHE A 276 -13.51 -20.62 -19.68
N TRP A 277 -14.27 -20.97 -20.73
CA TRP A 277 -15.66 -20.55 -20.87
C TRP A 277 -16.52 -21.60 -21.60
N ARG A 278 -17.81 -21.68 -21.24
CA ARG A 278 -18.81 -22.55 -21.88
C ARG A 278 -20.01 -21.74 -22.38
N GLY A 279 -20.59 -22.14 -23.52
CA GLY A 279 -21.84 -21.63 -24.07
C GLY A 279 -21.77 -20.19 -24.61
N ILE A 280 -22.91 -19.69 -25.08
CA ILE A 280 -23.05 -18.33 -25.62
C ILE A 280 -23.40 -17.30 -24.53
N GLY A 281 -23.01 -16.04 -24.73
CA GLY A 281 -23.26 -14.94 -23.79
C GLY A 281 -24.76 -14.70 -23.52
N ALA A 282 -25.61 -14.90 -24.53
CA ALA A 282 -27.06 -14.78 -24.37
C ALA A 282 -27.62 -15.78 -23.34
N ASP A 283 -27.12 -17.00 -23.30
CA ASP A 283 -27.61 -18.01 -22.37
C ASP A 283 -27.11 -17.77 -20.94
N PHE A 284 -25.89 -17.25 -20.80
CA PHE A 284 -25.35 -16.77 -19.52
C PHE A 284 -26.19 -15.61 -18.96
N ASN A 285 -26.44 -14.58 -19.77
CA ASN A 285 -27.24 -13.42 -19.37
C ASN A 285 -28.67 -13.77 -18.96
N ASN A 286 -29.25 -14.78 -19.61
CA ASN A 286 -30.60 -15.26 -19.34
C ASN A 286 -30.66 -16.36 -18.27
N ASN A 287 -29.54 -16.68 -17.61
CA ASN A 287 -29.41 -17.73 -16.60
C ASN A 287 -30.06 -19.05 -17.04
N ARG A 288 -29.80 -19.48 -18.29
CA ARG A 288 -30.33 -20.74 -18.80
C ARG A 288 -29.59 -21.92 -18.18
N ALA A 289 -30.31 -23.03 -17.96
CA ALA A 289 -29.77 -24.25 -17.35
C ALA A 289 -28.90 -25.08 -18.33
N ASN A 290 -27.95 -24.45 -19.01
CA ASN A 290 -27.06 -25.05 -20.00
C ASN A 290 -25.57 -24.96 -19.62
N ASN A 291 -25.26 -24.55 -18.38
CA ASN A 291 -23.90 -24.34 -17.88
C ASN A 291 -23.09 -23.31 -18.69
N ALA A 292 -23.75 -22.31 -19.29
CA ALA A 292 -23.06 -21.19 -19.92
C ALA A 292 -22.35 -20.32 -18.86
N GLY A 293 -21.13 -19.87 -19.14
CA GLY A 293 -20.35 -19.02 -18.25
C GLY A 293 -18.89 -19.45 -18.07
N PRO A 294 -18.15 -18.76 -17.18
CA PRO A 294 -16.74 -19.05 -16.92
C PRO A 294 -16.58 -20.40 -16.21
N VAL A 295 -15.57 -21.17 -16.62
CA VAL A 295 -15.23 -22.45 -16.01
C VAL A 295 -14.21 -22.23 -14.91
N GLY A 296 -14.41 -22.83 -13.73
CA GLY A 296 -13.40 -22.83 -12.66
C GLY A 296 -13.01 -21.43 -12.13
N ASN A 297 -13.87 -20.43 -12.28
CA ASN A 297 -13.57 -19.01 -12.02
C ASN A 297 -12.41 -18.43 -12.85
N PHE A 298 -12.08 -19.05 -13.99
CA PHE A 298 -11.12 -18.46 -14.92
C PHE A 298 -11.63 -17.11 -15.44
N TYR A 299 -10.69 -16.22 -15.69
CA TYR A 299 -10.97 -14.89 -16.20
C TYR A 299 -11.57 -14.96 -17.61
N SER A 300 -12.55 -14.08 -17.87
CA SER A 300 -13.11 -13.85 -19.19
C SER A 300 -13.52 -12.39 -19.35
N ASN A 301 -13.26 -11.79 -20.51
CA ASN A 301 -13.63 -10.40 -20.80
C ASN A 301 -14.59 -10.27 -21.99
N TRP A 302 -15.42 -11.29 -22.23
CA TRP A 302 -16.49 -11.23 -23.23
C TRP A 302 -17.37 -9.99 -23.08
N ASP A 303 -17.81 -9.42 -24.20
CA ASP A 303 -18.78 -8.33 -24.22
C ASP A 303 -20.21 -8.85 -23.93
N LEU A 304 -20.42 -9.28 -22.68
CA LEU A 304 -21.70 -9.84 -22.24
C LEU A 304 -22.86 -8.86 -22.40
N ALA A 305 -22.62 -7.54 -22.38
CA ALA A 305 -23.67 -6.56 -22.66
C ALA A 305 -24.24 -6.69 -24.09
N ASN A 306 -23.43 -7.19 -25.02
CA ASN A 306 -23.80 -7.49 -26.41
C ASN A 306 -24.04 -8.99 -26.67
N ASN A 307 -24.07 -9.81 -25.61
CA ASN A 307 -24.25 -11.27 -25.64
C ASN A 307 -23.09 -12.08 -26.24
N GLU A 308 -21.86 -11.56 -26.20
CA GLU A 308 -20.68 -12.31 -26.64
C GLU A 308 -20.26 -13.40 -25.62
N PRO A 309 -19.69 -14.54 -26.04
CA PRO A 309 -19.58 -14.98 -27.43
C PRO A 309 -20.97 -15.34 -27.97
N ASN A 310 -21.30 -14.94 -29.18
CA ASN A 310 -22.67 -15.05 -29.71
C ASN A 310 -22.84 -16.20 -30.73
N ASN A 311 -21.74 -16.77 -31.21
CA ASN A 311 -21.64 -17.76 -32.27
C ASN A 311 -22.51 -17.45 -33.51
N ASN A 312 -22.36 -16.28 -34.12
CA ASN A 312 -23.22 -15.84 -35.22
C ASN A 312 -22.91 -16.59 -36.55
N PRO A 313 -23.87 -17.31 -37.14
CA PRO A 313 -23.66 -18.00 -38.42
C PRO A 313 -23.60 -17.07 -39.65
N ALA A 314 -23.59 -15.74 -39.48
CA ALA A 314 -23.85 -14.75 -40.53
C ALA A 314 -22.73 -14.49 -41.55
N SER A 315 -21.68 -15.32 -41.59
CA SER A 315 -20.51 -15.10 -42.45
C SER A 315 -20.21 -16.26 -43.42
N GLY A 316 -21.20 -17.13 -43.69
CA GLY A 316 -21.03 -18.23 -44.64
C GLY A 316 -20.18 -19.39 -44.13
N ASP A 317 -19.78 -19.35 -42.86
CA ASP A 317 -19.26 -20.52 -42.13
C ASP A 317 -20.44 -21.28 -41.49
N PRO A 318 -20.72 -22.53 -41.89
CA PRO A 318 -21.77 -23.33 -41.27
C PRO A 318 -21.48 -23.69 -39.81
N ASN A 319 -20.28 -23.43 -39.30
CA ASN A 319 -19.89 -23.69 -37.92
C ASN A 319 -19.98 -22.44 -37.02
N GLY A 320 -20.11 -21.23 -37.60
CA GLY A 320 -20.30 -19.99 -36.85
C GLY A 320 -19.00 -19.21 -36.56
N GLU A 321 -18.92 -18.52 -35.42
CA GLU A 321 -17.83 -17.63 -35.03
C GLU A 321 -16.92 -18.31 -33.99
N ASP A 322 -15.86 -18.99 -34.46
CA ASP A 322 -15.07 -19.86 -33.57
C ASP A 322 -13.84 -19.18 -32.91
N TYR A 323 -13.57 -17.90 -33.15
CA TYR A 323 -12.27 -17.29 -32.82
C TYR A 323 -12.39 -15.95 -32.09
N ALA A 324 -11.66 -15.80 -30.99
CA ALA A 324 -11.73 -14.62 -30.16
C ALA A 324 -10.83 -13.49 -30.67
N HIS A 325 -11.33 -12.26 -30.64
CA HIS A 325 -10.56 -11.03 -30.82
C HIS A 325 -10.88 -10.01 -29.73
N ILE A 326 -9.94 -9.10 -29.49
CA ILE A 326 -10.16 -7.90 -28.68
C ILE A 326 -10.65 -6.75 -29.55
N VAL A 327 -11.69 -6.05 -29.10
CA VAL A 327 -12.22 -4.87 -29.78
C VAL A 327 -11.33 -3.66 -29.48
N GLY A 328 -10.70 -3.11 -30.50
CA GLY A 328 -9.82 -1.94 -30.41
C GLY A 328 -10.41 -0.66 -31.02
N ASN A 329 -11.47 -0.77 -31.82
CA ASN A 329 -12.08 0.36 -32.51
C ASN A 329 -13.52 0.63 -32.08
N ALA A 330 -13.93 1.89 -32.16
CA ALA A 330 -15.33 2.27 -32.04
C ALA A 330 -16.17 1.62 -33.16
N GLY A 331 -17.33 1.07 -32.80
CA GLY A 331 -18.30 0.50 -33.73
C GLY A 331 -18.26 -1.03 -33.90
N ALA A 332 -17.30 -1.72 -33.27
CA ALA A 332 -17.14 -3.18 -33.27
C ALA A 332 -17.55 -3.87 -31.95
N GLY A 333 -18.38 -3.19 -31.14
CA GLY A 333 -18.70 -3.58 -29.77
C GLY A 333 -18.05 -2.64 -28.75
N THR A 334 -17.96 -3.10 -27.51
CA THR A 334 -17.33 -2.37 -26.42
C THR A 334 -15.82 -2.47 -26.51
N ILE A 335 -15.12 -1.34 -26.66
CA ILE A 335 -13.65 -1.28 -26.70
C ILE A 335 -13.06 -1.97 -25.46
N GLY A 336 -12.04 -2.80 -25.66
CA GLY A 336 -11.36 -3.59 -24.64
C GLY A 336 -12.01 -4.94 -24.35
N LYS A 337 -13.30 -5.13 -24.69
CA LYS A 337 -13.99 -6.42 -24.52
C LYS A 337 -13.67 -7.40 -25.66
N TRP A 338 -13.96 -8.66 -25.41
CA TRP A 338 -13.79 -9.73 -26.40
C TRP A 338 -15.07 -9.96 -27.16
N ASN A 339 -14.89 -10.34 -28.41
CA ASN A 339 -15.94 -10.75 -29.33
C ASN A 339 -15.41 -11.96 -30.13
N ASP A 340 -16.31 -12.81 -30.60
CA ASP A 340 -16.02 -13.94 -31.46
C ASP A 340 -16.24 -13.57 -32.93
N LEU A 341 -15.44 -14.14 -33.82
CA LEU A 341 -15.53 -13.94 -35.27
C LEU A 341 -15.22 -15.26 -36.00
N PRO A 342 -15.68 -15.43 -37.25
CA PRO A 342 -15.23 -16.54 -38.08
C PRO A 342 -13.74 -16.42 -38.36
N ASN A 343 -13.07 -17.51 -38.74
CA ASN A 343 -11.63 -17.50 -39.04
C ASN A 343 -11.25 -16.38 -40.02
N GLN A 344 -12.10 -16.16 -41.03
CA GLN A 344 -12.00 -15.05 -41.96
C GLN A 344 -13.36 -14.75 -42.59
N GLN A 345 -13.62 -13.50 -42.92
CA GLN A 345 -14.81 -13.08 -43.66
C GLN A 345 -14.54 -11.86 -44.54
N ASN A 346 -15.52 -11.49 -45.36
CA ASN A 346 -15.41 -10.31 -46.22
C ASN A 346 -15.81 -9.02 -45.47
N TYR A 347 -14.81 -8.32 -44.97
CA TYR A 347 -14.98 -7.08 -44.21
C TYR A 347 -15.24 -5.82 -45.07
N THR A 348 -15.45 -5.96 -46.38
CA THR A 348 -15.87 -4.83 -47.24
C THR A 348 -17.37 -4.49 -47.08
N ASN A 349 -18.13 -5.37 -46.42
CA ASN A 349 -19.54 -5.16 -46.12
C ASN A 349 -19.72 -4.18 -44.94
N PHE A 350 -20.53 -3.14 -45.11
CA PHE A 350 -20.75 -2.08 -44.12
C PHE A 350 -21.13 -2.58 -42.71
N GLY A 351 -21.88 -3.68 -42.61
CA GLY A 351 -22.34 -4.22 -41.33
C GLY A 351 -21.26 -4.94 -40.50
N VAL A 352 -20.19 -5.43 -41.15
CA VAL A 352 -19.10 -6.18 -40.48
C VAL A 352 -17.75 -5.46 -40.56
N ALA A 353 -17.63 -4.43 -41.40
CA ALA A 353 -16.41 -3.61 -41.55
C ALA A 353 -15.82 -3.09 -40.22
N PRO A 354 -16.61 -2.68 -39.21
CA PRO A 354 -16.05 -2.26 -37.92
C PRO A 354 -15.30 -3.36 -37.18
N TYR A 355 -15.69 -4.63 -37.35
CA TYR A 355 -15.13 -5.80 -36.65
C TYR A 355 -13.85 -6.34 -37.29
N ARG A 356 -13.42 -5.77 -38.42
CA ARG A 356 -12.23 -6.21 -39.15
C ARG A 356 -11.01 -6.30 -38.23
N PRO A 357 -10.36 -7.48 -38.11
CA PRO A 357 -9.08 -7.63 -37.45
C PRO A 357 -8.02 -6.82 -38.21
N GLN A 358 -7.44 -5.83 -37.54
CA GLN A 358 -6.38 -4.97 -38.08
C GLN A 358 -4.99 -5.41 -37.62
N GLY A 359 -4.92 -6.48 -36.84
CA GLY A 359 -3.68 -7.02 -36.32
C GLY A 359 -3.95 -8.24 -35.43
N TYR A 360 -2.93 -8.58 -34.66
CA TYR A 360 -2.99 -9.63 -33.66
C TYR A 360 -2.05 -9.30 -32.52
N ILE A 361 -2.34 -9.84 -31.34
CA ILE A 361 -1.52 -9.61 -30.15
C ILE A 361 -0.60 -10.81 -29.99
N VAL A 362 0.71 -10.55 -30.04
CA VAL A 362 1.74 -11.52 -29.73
C VAL A 362 2.14 -11.39 -28.28
N GLU A 363 2.19 -12.51 -27.57
CA GLU A 363 2.75 -12.65 -26.24
C GLU A 363 4.07 -13.41 -26.29
N TYR A 364 5.03 -13.01 -25.46
CA TYR A 364 6.33 -13.66 -25.31
C TYR A 364 6.59 -13.94 -23.82
N GLY A 365 6.71 -15.21 -23.45
CA GLY A 365 6.90 -15.63 -22.05
C GLY A 365 6.24 -16.98 -21.75
N GLY A 366 6.68 -17.63 -20.68
CA GLY A 366 6.01 -18.81 -20.10
C GLY A 366 6.17 -20.14 -20.86
N LEU A 367 6.62 -20.15 -22.12
CA LEU A 367 6.81 -21.42 -22.86
C LEU A 367 7.98 -22.22 -22.27
N ALA A 368 7.86 -23.55 -22.23
CA ALA A 368 8.91 -24.43 -21.72
C ALA A 368 10.23 -24.35 -22.53
N SER A 369 10.16 -23.90 -23.78
CA SER A 369 11.32 -23.66 -24.66
C SER A 369 11.97 -22.30 -24.44
N ASP A 370 11.40 -21.42 -23.63
CA ASP A 370 11.96 -20.10 -23.38
C ASP A 370 13.27 -20.19 -22.59
N THR A 371 14.28 -19.45 -23.06
CA THR A 371 15.53 -19.29 -22.30
C THR A 371 15.27 -18.41 -21.06
N PRO A 372 15.62 -18.85 -19.83
CA PRO A 372 15.44 -18.04 -18.63
C PRO A 372 16.41 -16.86 -18.65
N LEU A 373 15.89 -15.69 -19.00
CA LEU A 373 16.62 -14.42 -19.06
C LEU A 373 15.87 -13.37 -18.26
N THR A 374 16.58 -12.65 -17.40
CA THR A 374 16.04 -11.49 -16.69
C THR A 374 16.14 -10.29 -17.61
N ILE A 375 15.10 -10.00 -18.38
CA ILE A 375 15.08 -8.87 -19.33
C ILE A 375 14.15 -7.75 -18.87
N SER A 376 13.51 -7.93 -17.71
CA SER A 376 12.85 -6.88 -16.95
C SER A 376 13.13 -7.06 -15.47
N ALA A 377 13.21 -5.95 -14.73
CA ALA A 377 13.36 -5.94 -13.29
C ALA A 377 12.87 -4.61 -12.72
N ARG A 378 12.49 -4.59 -11.45
CA ARG A 378 11.87 -3.42 -10.82
C ARG A 378 12.60 -2.93 -9.57
N VAL A 379 12.51 -1.63 -9.34
CA VAL A 379 12.85 -0.97 -8.07
C VAL A 379 11.57 -0.38 -7.51
N THR A 380 11.29 -0.61 -6.23
CA THR A 380 10.16 0.06 -5.56
C THR A 380 10.63 1.44 -5.13
N LEU A 381 10.04 2.49 -5.68
CA LEU A 381 10.27 3.86 -5.29
C LEU A 381 9.27 4.23 -4.20
N ASN A 382 9.80 4.46 -3.00
CA ASN A 382 9.04 4.95 -1.87
C ASN A 382 9.24 6.45 -1.76
N PHE A 383 8.14 7.17 -1.59
CA PHE A 383 8.20 8.58 -1.27
C PHE A 383 8.52 8.72 0.21
N SER A 384 9.65 9.32 0.52
CA SER A 384 9.97 9.75 1.89
C SER A 384 9.74 11.27 1.97
N ARG A 385 9.35 11.75 3.15
CA ARG A 385 9.31 13.19 3.42
C ARG A 385 10.72 13.70 3.74
N PRO A 386 11.11 14.92 3.32
CA PRO A 386 12.32 15.54 3.85
C PRO A 386 12.22 15.55 5.38
N LEU A 387 13.29 15.16 6.07
CA LEU A 387 13.39 15.30 7.52
C LEU A 387 13.31 16.80 7.87
N GLY A 388 12.08 17.21 8.17
CA GLY A 388 11.62 18.50 8.64
C GLY A 388 10.18 18.24 9.06
N GLU A 389 9.93 18.33 10.35
CA GLU A 389 8.73 17.84 11.03
C GLU A 389 7.39 18.44 10.55
N ALA A 390 6.30 17.77 10.97
CA ALA A 390 4.85 18.07 10.93
C ALA A 390 3.99 17.29 9.89
N PRO A 391 2.69 17.07 10.16
CA PRO A 391 2.03 16.35 11.27
C PRO A 391 1.63 14.93 10.84
N GLY A 392 1.41 14.05 11.82
CA GLY A 392 0.79 12.75 11.62
C GLY A 392 1.77 11.67 11.16
N ALA A 393 2.37 10.99 12.13
CA ALA A 393 2.94 9.67 11.94
C ALA A 393 1.87 8.77 11.30
N ALA A 394 2.09 8.35 10.05
CA ALA A 394 1.42 7.18 9.52
C ALA A 394 1.92 5.98 10.35
N ALA A 395 1.05 5.55 11.26
CA ALA A 395 0.76 4.15 11.51
C ALA A 395 1.94 3.17 11.63
N GLY A 396 2.32 2.86 12.87
CA GLY A 396 2.51 1.45 13.21
C GLY A 396 3.76 1.07 13.99
N THR A 397 4.89 1.76 13.84
CA THR A 397 6.06 1.49 14.71
C THR A 397 6.85 2.78 14.91
N ARG A 398 6.41 3.61 15.87
CA ARG A 398 7.32 4.62 16.39
C ARG A 398 8.48 3.86 17.02
N THR A 399 9.61 3.76 16.30
CA THR A 399 10.86 3.36 16.94
C THR A 399 11.28 4.38 17.98
N ARG A 400 10.82 5.64 17.89
CA ARG A 400 11.04 6.65 18.93
C ARG A 400 10.02 6.55 20.07
N GLY A 401 10.50 6.60 21.31
CA GLY A 401 9.68 6.81 22.50
C GLY A 401 9.00 8.20 22.54
N PRO A 402 8.56 8.66 23.72
CA PRO A 402 7.97 9.98 23.89
C PRO A 402 8.94 11.08 23.41
N ASN A 403 8.41 12.14 22.82
CA ASN A 403 9.15 13.33 22.42
C ASN A 403 8.54 14.60 23.02
N PHE A 404 9.16 15.15 24.04
CA PHE A 404 8.79 16.37 24.75
C PHE A 404 9.82 17.48 24.63
N ASN A 405 10.89 17.28 23.85
CA ASN A 405 11.97 18.25 23.72
C ASN A 405 12.52 18.47 22.29
N ASP A 406 12.01 17.75 21.28
CA ASP A 406 12.48 17.79 19.90
C ASP A 406 14.00 17.52 19.79
N THR A 407 14.47 16.52 20.53
CA THR A 407 15.85 16.04 20.45
C THR A 407 15.89 14.53 20.30
N ALA A 408 17.05 14.00 19.91
CA ALA A 408 17.29 12.56 19.87
C ALA A 408 17.52 11.94 21.27
N SER A 409 17.40 12.73 22.35
CA SER A 409 17.57 12.21 23.71
C SER A 409 16.32 11.43 24.09
N PRO A 410 16.43 10.19 24.58
CA PRO A 410 15.25 9.41 24.88
C PRO A 410 14.56 9.89 26.15
N GLU A 411 13.24 9.71 26.19
CA GLU A 411 12.40 10.22 27.27
C GLU A 411 11.49 9.12 27.84
N ILE A 412 11.09 9.29 29.10
CA ILE A 412 10.12 8.42 29.78
C ILE A 412 9.06 9.33 30.39
N LEU A 413 7.79 9.01 30.13
CA LEU A 413 6.66 9.66 30.76
C LEU A 413 6.22 8.87 31.98
N TRP A 414 5.96 9.58 33.07
CA TRP A 414 5.60 9.01 34.36
C TRP A 414 4.30 9.62 34.88
N ARG A 415 3.51 8.81 35.57
CA ARG A 415 2.34 9.26 36.33
C ARG A 415 2.28 8.58 37.69
N ASN A 416 1.79 9.32 38.70
CA ASN A 416 1.58 8.79 40.04
C ASN A 416 0.10 8.57 40.35
N TYR A 417 -0.31 7.31 40.53
CA TYR A 417 -1.69 6.92 40.90
C TYR A 417 -1.90 6.77 42.41
N GLY A 418 -0.87 7.12 43.19
CA GLY A 418 -0.85 6.93 44.62
C GLY A 418 -1.72 7.91 45.41
N GLN A 419 -1.49 7.90 46.72
CA GLN A 419 -2.08 8.85 47.65
C GLN A 419 -0.99 9.74 48.26
N GLY A 420 -1.36 10.90 48.77
CA GLY A 420 -0.42 11.81 49.46
C GLY A 420 0.09 12.93 48.57
N ALA A 421 1.35 13.35 48.78
CA ALA A 421 1.91 14.56 48.18
C ALA A 421 2.22 14.43 46.68
N SER A 422 2.50 13.21 46.21
CA SER A 422 2.80 12.93 44.79
C SER A 422 1.56 12.61 43.95
N ARG A 423 0.38 12.51 44.58
CA ARG A 423 -0.84 12.01 43.95
C ARG A 423 -1.20 12.81 42.69
N GLY A 424 -1.29 12.13 41.56
CA GLY A 424 -1.70 12.72 40.28
C GLY A 424 -0.63 13.62 39.65
N LEU A 425 0.58 13.64 40.19
CA LEU A 425 1.72 14.26 39.52
C LEU A 425 2.10 13.43 38.29
N ASN A 426 2.62 14.15 37.30
CA ASN A 426 3.17 13.60 36.08
C ASN A 426 4.61 14.11 35.93
N ALA A 427 5.51 13.31 35.37
CA ALA A 427 6.90 13.71 35.15
C ALA A 427 7.42 13.22 33.81
N ILE A 428 8.30 14.03 33.21
CA ILE A 428 9.08 13.66 32.04
C ILE A 428 10.52 13.48 32.51
N TRP A 429 11.11 12.34 32.16
CA TRP A 429 12.52 12.06 32.38
C TRP A 429 13.22 12.01 31.03
N THR A 430 14.10 12.98 30.76
CA THR A 430 15.03 12.85 29.64
C THR A 430 16.29 12.13 30.13
N LEU A 431 16.78 11.18 29.35
CA LEU A 431 18.02 10.46 29.65
C LEU A 431 19.15 10.91 28.73
N ASN A 432 20.38 10.87 29.24
CA ASN A 432 21.58 10.95 28.42
C ASN A 432 22.01 9.53 28.05
N TYR A 433 22.36 9.34 26.78
CA TYR A 433 23.00 8.12 26.30
C TYR A 433 24.47 8.36 25.95
N ASP A 434 25.36 7.55 26.53
CA ASP A 434 26.78 7.51 26.22
C ASP A 434 27.20 6.08 25.84
N ALA A 435 27.27 5.83 24.53
CA ALA A 435 27.68 4.54 23.97
C ALA A 435 29.09 4.08 24.40
N THR A 436 29.94 5.00 24.90
CA THR A 436 31.29 4.69 25.34
C THR A 436 31.35 4.19 26.79
N ASN A 437 30.31 4.45 27.59
CA ASN A 437 30.24 4.02 28.98
C ASN A 437 29.61 2.64 29.10
N ALA A 438 30.45 1.60 29.05
CA ALA A 438 30.02 0.21 29.09
C ALA A 438 29.31 -0.24 30.39
N THR A 439 29.36 0.55 31.47
CA THR A 439 28.75 0.20 32.77
C THR A 439 27.54 1.05 33.14
N GLN A 440 27.42 2.25 32.57
CA GLN A 440 26.34 3.18 32.84
C GLN A 440 26.10 4.04 31.61
N ALA A 441 25.63 3.41 30.54
CA ALA A 441 25.36 4.09 29.27
C ALA A 441 24.19 5.07 29.37
N PHE A 442 23.26 4.83 30.29
CA PHE A 442 22.09 5.69 30.55
C PHE A 442 22.22 6.40 31.89
N THR A 443 21.98 7.71 31.89
CA THR A 443 21.88 8.52 33.11
C THR A 443 20.73 9.51 32.98
N LEU A 444 20.05 9.83 34.09
CA LEU A 444 19.03 10.87 34.09
C LEU A 444 19.65 12.23 33.78
N ASN A 445 19.05 12.97 32.86
CA ASN A 445 19.48 14.32 32.54
C ASN A 445 19.15 15.25 33.72
N THR A 446 20.15 16.00 34.20
CA THR A 446 20.00 16.86 35.37
C THR A 446 19.52 18.28 35.02
N ASP A 447 19.32 18.60 33.74
CA ASP A 447 18.72 19.88 33.34
C ASP A 447 17.23 19.89 33.78
N PRO A 448 16.82 20.81 34.67
CA PRO A 448 15.45 20.88 35.15
C PRO A 448 14.42 21.28 34.07
N LYS A 449 14.86 21.60 32.84
CA LYS A 449 13.98 21.82 31.69
C LYS A 449 13.65 20.52 30.97
N LEU A 450 14.53 19.53 31.04
CA LEU A 450 14.42 18.25 30.35
C LEU A 450 13.83 17.18 31.27
N THR A 451 14.33 17.11 32.51
CA THR A 451 13.76 16.24 33.55
C THR A 451 12.94 17.06 34.52
N LYS A 452 11.61 16.95 34.46
CA LYS A 452 10.70 17.80 35.25
C LYS A 452 9.35 17.17 35.54
N PHE A 453 8.71 17.68 36.59
CA PHE A 453 7.27 17.51 36.76
C PHE A 453 6.52 18.41 35.75
N ILE A 454 5.47 17.85 35.16
CA ILE A 454 4.48 18.60 34.36
C ILE A 454 3.18 18.76 35.17
N LEU A 455 2.14 19.32 34.56
CA LEU A 455 0.91 19.70 35.25
C LEU A 455 0.33 18.53 36.09
N GLU A 456 -0.14 18.85 37.28
CA GLU A 456 -0.78 17.91 38.22
C GLU A 456 -2.24 17.67 37.83
N ALA A 457 -2.61 16.40 37.67
CA ALA A 457 -3.99 15.94 37.56
C ALA A 457 -4.35 15.08 38.80
N ARG A 458 -4.71 15.75 39.90
CA ARG A 458 -4.97 15.14 41.23
C ARG A 458 -6.03 14.05 41.24
N ASP A 459 -6.99 14.15 40.35
CA ASP A 459 -7.97 13.09 40.16
C ASP A 459 -7.30 11.92 39.43
N THR A 460 -6.96 10.89 40.20
CA THR A 460 -6.33 9.65 39.72
C THR A 460 -7.32 8.78 38.93
N GLY A 461 -8.59 9.19 38.79
CA GLY A 461 -9.48 8.60 37.81
C GLY A 461 -9.07 8.91 36.37
N TRP A 462 -8.26 9.96 36.15
CA TRP A 462 -7.61 10.22 34.86
C TRP A 462 -6.36 9.36 34.68
N GLU A 463 -6.31 8.65 33.57
CA GLU A 463 -5.20 7.81 33.08
C GLU A 463 -4.68 8.38 31.76
N ILE A 464 -3.39 8.15 31.48
CA ILE A 464 -2.75 8.53 30.21
C ILE A 464 -2.95 7.37 29.25
N GLU A 465 -3.47 7.64 28.06
CA GLU A 465 -3.91 6.60 27.13
C GLU A 465 -3.20 6.63 25.78
N GLY A 466 -2.37 7.65 25.56
CA GLY A 466 -1.75 7.84 24.26
C GLY A 466 -0.93 9.11 24.16
N LEU A 467 0.02 9.04 23.24
CA LEU A 467 0.89 10.14 22.85
C LEU A 467 0.77 10.35 21.35
N TYR A 468 0.44 11.57 20.94
CA TYR A 468 0.31 11.91 19.53
C TYR A 468 0.51 13.41 19.32
N ASP A 469 1.32 13.80 18.33
CA ASP A 469 1.52 15.20 17.94
C ASP A 469 0.31 15.68 17.11
N VAL A 470 -0.66 16.30 17.79
CA VAL A 470 -1.93 16.76 17.20
C VAL A 470 -1.71 18.02 16.36
N ASP A 471 -0.88 18.95 16.85
CA ASP A 471 -0.70 20.26 16.23
C ASP A 471 0.48 20.33 15.24
N GLY A 472 1.24 19.25 15.12
CA GLY A 472 2.36 19.11 14.20
C GLY A 472 3.61 19.85 14.65
N ASN A 473 3.77 20.13 15.93
CA ASN A 473 4.89 20.92 16.43
C ASN A 473 6.14 20.07 16.77
N GLY A 474 6.10 18.76 16.51
CA GLY A 474 7.18 17.82 16.82
C GLY A 474 7.13 17.25 18.24
N ILE A 475 6.28 17.81 19.11
CA ILE A 475 6.12 17.43 20.51
C ILE A 475 4.87 16.58 20.67
N ASP A 476 4.98 15.51 21.45
CA ASP A 476 3.84 14.65 21.74
C ASP A 476 2.83 15.33 22.65
N ASP A 477 1.57 15.29 22.24
CA ASP A 477 0.44 15.68 23.08
C ASP A 477 -0.09 14.47 23.84
N ILE A 478 -0.58 14.71 25.06
CA ILE A 478 -0.97 13.65 25.99
C ILE A 478 -2.47 13.46 25.94
N PHE A 479 -2.93 12.25 25.63
CA PHE A 479 -4.32 11.85 25.62
C PHE A 479 -4.71 11.26 26.97
N TRP A 480 -5.89 11.65 27.44
CA TRP A 480 -6.38 11.36 28.77
C TRP A 480 -7.78 10.76 28.72
N ARG A 481 -8.02 9.77 29.57
CA ARG A 481 -9.35 9.25 29.86
C ARG A 481 -9.60 9.19 31.35
N ASN A 482 -10.80 9.59 31.77
CA ASN A 482 -11.25 9.41 33.14
C ASN A 482 -12.16 8.18 33.27
N TYR A 483 -11.68 7.09 33.85
CA TYR A 483 -12.47 5.86 34.02
C TYR A 483 -13.51 5.93 35.14
N THR A 484 -13.56 7.03 35.90
CA THR A 484 -14.61 7.27 36.90
C THR A 484 -15.76 8.09 36.32
N THR A 485 -15.48 9.09 35.49
CA THR A 485 -16.48 10.03 34.96
C THR A 485 -16.83 9.77 33.49
N GLY A 486 -15.96 9.08 32.74
CA GLY A 486 -16.06 8.88 31.30
C GLY A 486 -15.63 10.10 30.47
N GLU A 487 -15.07 11.13 31.10
CA GLU A 487 -14.52 12.31 30.42
C GLU A 487 -13.22 11.94 29.68
N ASN A 488 -12.95 12.64 28.58
CA ASN A 488 -11.79 12.44 27.73
C ASN A 488 -11.15 13.80 27.46
N GLY A 489 -9.83 13.84 27.26
CA GLY A 489 -9.15 15.08 26.97
C GLY A 489 -7.79 14.92 26.33
N VAL A 490 -7.26 16.03 25.84
CA VAL A 490 -5.92 16.15 25.28
C VAL A 490 -5.22 17.32 25.96
N TRP A 491 -3.97 17.12 26.34
CA TRP A 491 -3.06 18.18 26.73
C TRP A 491 -2.17 18.49 25.54
N LEU A 492 -2.40 19.64 24.89
CA LEU A 492 -1.50 20.14 23.87
C LEU A 492 -0.21 20.62 24.53
N MET A 493 0.91 20.07 24.11
CA MET A 493 2.22 20.26 24.70
C MET A 493 3.13 21.04 23.76
N ARG A 494 4.15 21.69 24.32
CA ARG A 494 5.26 22.27 23.57
C ARG A 494 6.55 22.15 24.34
N PHE A 495 7.66 22.38 23.66
CA PHE A 495 8.95 22.63 24.28
C PHE A 495 9.35 24.11 24.18
N ASP A 496 9.67 24.74 25.31
CA ASP A 496 10.31 26.06 25.37
C ASP A 496 11.75 25.91 25.85
N ALA A 497 12.72 26.48 25.12
CA ALA A 497 14.14 26.32 25.43
C ALA A 497 14.56 26.90 26.81
N ASN A 498 13.74 27.75 27.43
CA ASN A 498 14.00 28.36 28.73
C ASN A 498 13.31 27.62 29.87
N THR A 499 12.14 27.03 29.65
CA THR A 499 11.30 26.43 30.70
C THR A 499 11.03 24.94 30.52
N GLY A 500 11.40 24.36 29.38
CA GLY A 500 11.25 22.94 29.07
C GLY A 500 9.89 22.58 28.47
N ALA A 501 9.47 21.33 28.67
CA ALA A 501 8.14 20.87 28.29
C ALA A 501 7.03 21.63 29.05
N GLU A 502 6.03 22.14 28.34
CA GLU A 502 4.93 22.93 28.89
C GLU A 502 3.58 22.54 28.28
N LEU A 503 2.52 22.63 29.08
CA LEU A 503 1.15 22.58 28.59
C LEU A 503 0.80 23.91 27.91
N ILE A 504 0.38 23.84 26.66
CA ILE A 504 -0.26 24.95 25.94
C ILE A 504 -1.72 25.08 26.39
N GLN A 505 -2.49 24.00 26.25
CA GLN A 505 -3.93 23.99 26.47
C GLN A 505 -4.44 22.58 26.80
N GLY A 506 -5.31 22.48 27.79
CA GLY A 506 -6.14 21.29 28.00
C GLY A 506 -7.44 21.40 27.22
N ILE A 507 -7.79 20.37 26.45
CA ILE A 507 -8.99 20.30 25.61
C ILE A 507 -9.81 19.11 26.05
N PHE A 508 -11.09 19.31 26.34
CA PHE A 508 -12.01 18.19 26.55
C PHE A 508 -12.51 17.67 25.21
N LEU A 509 -12.46 16.36 25.04
CA LEU A 509 -13.08 15.64 23.92
C LEU A 509 -14.50 15.21 24.30
N ASP A 510 -15.19 14.57 23.36
CA ASP A 510 -16.53 14.03 23.60
C ASP A 510 -16.50 13.00 24.73
N ARG A 511 -17.41 13.18 25.69
CA ARG A 511 -17.52 12.32 26.87
C ARG A 511 -18.16 10.97 26.52
N VAL A 512 -17.52 9.88 26.93
CA VAL A 512 -18.05 8.52 26.84
C VAL A 512 -18.45 8.03 28.22
N THR A 513 -19.72 8.23 28.59
CA THR A 513 -20.23 7.93 29.94
C THR A 513 -20.24 6.45 30.31
N ASP A 514 -20.27 5.55 29.32
CA ASP A 514 -20.04 4.13 29.55
C ASP A 514 -18.54 3.88 29.69
N VAL A 515 -18.09 3.78 30.94
CA VAL A 515 -16.69 3.57 31.31
C VAL A 515 -16.16 2.17 30.94
N SER A 516 -17.01 1.27 30.44
CA SER A 516 -16.54 0.02 29.85
C SER A 516 -15.93 0.18 28.46
N TRP A 517 -16.10 1.35 27.83
CA TRP A 517 -15.24 1.77 26.74
C TRP A 517 -13.89 2.22 27.28
N GLU A 518 -12.81 1.69 26.73
CA GLU A 518 -11.43 2.03 27.05
C GLU A 518 -10.73 2.50 25.77
N ILE A 519 -9.72 3.36 25.93
CA ILE A 519 -8.86 3.78 24.81
C ILE A 519 -7.75 2.74 24.72
N GLU A 520 -7.50 2.22 23.53
CA GLU A 520 -6.46 1.20 23.29
C GLU A 520 -5.30 1.76 22.47
N GLY A 521 -5.48 2.96 21.91
CA GLY A 521 -4.50 3.57 21.04
C GLY A 521 -4.92 4.93 20.54
N VAL A 522 -3.93 5.79 20.34
CA VAL A 522 -4.09 7.09 19.71
C VAL A 522 -3.04 7.23 18.62
N LEU A 523 -3.50 7.38 17.38
CA LEU A 523 -2.64 7.39 16.20
C LEU A 523 -3.41 7.93 14.99
N ASN A 524 -2.78 7.88 13.81
CA ASN A 524 -3.43 8.22 12.56
C ASN A 524 -3.76 6.95 11.77
N PHE A 525 -4.99 6.45 11.87
CA PHE A 525 -5.39 5.19 11.19
C PHE A 525 -5.62 5.38 9.69
N ASP A 526 -5.81 6.62 9.21
CA ASP A 526 -6.21 6.88 7.82
C ASP A 526 -5.42 7.99 7.11
N GLU A 527 -4.28 8.40 7.67
CA GLU A 527 -3.31 9.42 7.20
C GLU A 527 -3.86 10.84 6.98
N ASN A 528 -4.95 11.21 7.65
CA ASN A 528 -5.48 12.57 7.53
C ASN A 528 -4.99 13.51 8.64
N ALA A 529 -5.36 14.78 8.54
CA ALA A 529 -4.99 15.80 9.51
C ALA A 529 -5.85 15.69 10.79
N GLY A 530 -5.35 14.94 11.77
CA GLY A 530 -5.94 14.83 13.10
C GLY A 530 -5.59 13.51 13.80
N PRO A 531 -5.94 13.37 15.08
CA PRO A 531 -5.81 12.11 15.80
C PRO A 531 -7.05 11.22 15.61
N GLU A 532 -6.82 9.92 15.50
CA GLU A 532 -7.81 8.88 15.70
C GLU A 532 -7.60 8.15 17.03
N ILE A 533 -8.70 7.80 17.68
CA ILE A 533 -8.72 7.07 18.94
C ILE A 533 -9.32 5.69 18.69
N LEU A 534 -8.56 4.63 18.99
CA LEU A 534 -9.05 3.25 19.02
C LEU A 534 -9.75 2.99 20.34
N TRP A 535 -11.00 2.56 20.27
CA TRP A 535 -11.88 2.31 21.39
C TRP A 535 -12.25 0.84 21.46
N ARG A 536 -12.25 0.28 22.67
CA ARG A 536 -12.74 -1.08 22.96
C ARG A 536 -13.75 -1.07 24.09
N ASN A 537 -14.90 -1.72 23.91
CA ASN A 537 -15.86 -1.92 24.99
C ASN A 537 -15.72 -3.32 25.59
N TYR A 538 -15.14 -3.44 26.79
CA TYR A 538 -14.95 -4.73 27.47
C TYR A 538 -16.21 -5.32 28.10
N ARG A 539 -17.37 -4.66 27.95
CA ARG A 539 -18.67 -5.20 28.38
C ARG A 539 -19.50 -5.72 27.21
N THR A 540 -19.48 -5.03 26.07
CA THR A 540 -20.28 -5.38 24.88
C THR A 540 -19.46 -6.13 23.84
N GLY A 541 -18.14 -6.01 23.88
CA GLY A 541 -17.24 -6.56 22.86
C GLY A 541 -17.15 -5.69 21.60
N GLU A 542 -17.69 -4.48 21.60
CA GLU A 542 -17.61 -3.57 20.45
C GLU A 542 -16.23 -2.92 20.33
N THR A 543 -15.80 -2.62 19.10
CA THR A 543 -14.56 -1.88 18.81
C THR A 543 -14.88 -0.75 17.85
N ALA A 544 -14.36 0.45 18.09
CA ALA A 544 -14.60 1.63 17.28
C ALA A 544 -13.33 2.46 17.09
N ILE A 545 -13.29 3.22 16.00
CA ILE A 545 -12.27 4.25 15.76
C ILE A 545 -13.00 5.59 15.66
N TRP A 546 -12.56 6.56 16.47
CA TRP A 546 -13.10 7.91 16.52
C TRP A 546 -12.08 8.89 15.92
N SER A 547 -12.43 9.54 14.82
CA SER A 547 -11.58 10.56 14.19
C SER A 547 -11.91 11.94 14.71
N TYR A 548 -10.89 12.75 14.99
CA TYR A 548 -11.03 14.16 15.33
C TYR A 548 -10.34 15.03 14.28
N ASP A 549 -11.03 16.06 13.80
CA ASP A 549 -10.41 17.09 12.96
C ASP A 549 -9.69 18.10 13.86
N TYR A 550 -8.44 18.43 13.53
CA TYR A 550 -7.69 19.51 14.19
C TYR A 550 -7.77 20.82 13.38
N ASN A 551 -8.20 21.90 14.03
CA ASN A 551 -8.25 23.24 13.46
C ASN A 551 -7.66 24.29 14.41
N PRO A 552 -6.40 24.72 14.20
CA PRO A 552 -5.75 25.69 15.08
C PRO A 552 -6.40 27.09 15.07
N ALA A 553 -7.24 27.39 14.06
CA ALA A 553 -7.98 28.65 14.01
C ALA A 553 -9.11 28.70 15.05
N ASN A 554 -9.57 27.55 15.56
CA ASN A 554 -10.58 27.49 16.60
C ASN A 554 -9.93 27.35 17.99
N THR A 555 -9.43 28.46 18.53
CA THR A 555 -8.70 28.47 19.81
C THR A 555 -9.52 28.02 21.02
N ALA A 556 -10.85 28.03 20.94
CA ALA A 556 -11.73 27.58 22.03
C ALA A 556 -11.94 26.06 22.02
N ASN A 557 -12.02 25.45 20.84
CA ASN A 557 -12.15 24.01 20.67
C ASN A 557 -11.49 23.55 19.37
N PRO A 558 -10.16 23.38 19.36
CA PRO A 558 -9.43 23.08 18.12
C PRO A 558 -9.58 21.62 17.70
N LEU A 559 -10.15 20.75 18.52
CA LEU A 559 -10.46 19.36 18.18
C LEU A 559 -11.97 19.14 18.12
N THR A 560 -12.46 18.62 17.00
CA THR A 560 -13.89 18.32 16.81
C THR A 560 -14.10 16.92 16.25
N LEU A 561 -15.00 16.14 16.84
CA LEU A 561 -15.30 14.79 16.39
C LEU A 561 -15.84 14.79 14.95
N ASN A 562 -15.13 14.08 14.08
CA ASN A 562 -15.54 13.87 12.71
C ASN A 562 -16.50 12.68 12.64
N SER A 563 -17.80 12.99 12.75
CA SER A 563 -18.87 11.99 12.68
C SER A 563 -18.94 11.21 11.36
N THR A 564 -18.36 11.73 10.27
CA THR A 564 -18.36 11.03 8.98
C THR A 564 -17.32 9.93 8.88
N ARG A 565 -16.31 9.98 9.75
CA ARG A 565 -15.17 9.05 9.79
C ARG A 565 -15.12 8.19 11.04
N THR A 566 -15.79 8.63 12.10
CA THR A 566 -16.01 7.80 13.29
C THR A 566 -16.90 6.59 12.97
N ARG A 567 -16.44 5.37 13.29
CA ARG A 567 -17.09 4.09 12.92
C ARG A 567 -16.78 2.98 13.93
N PHE A 568 -17.66 1.98 13.99
CA PHE A 568 -17.30 0.66 14.50
C PHE A 568 -16.36 -0.05 13.52
N VAL A 569 -15.33 -0.73 14.03
CA VAL A 569 -14.32 -1.42 13.22
C VAL A 569 -14.89 -2.71 12.61
N GLY A 570 -15.68 -3.46 13.38
CA GLY A 570 -16.26 -4.73 12.97
C GLY A 570 -17.44 -5.15 13.86
N ALA A 571 -17.86 -6.41 13.74
CA ALA A 571 -18.84 -6.98 14.66
C ALA A 571 -18.27 -7.12 16.08
N PRO A 572 -19.12 -7.12 17.13
CA PRO A 572 -18.64 -7.34 18.49
C PRO A 572 -17.86 -8.65 18.65
N VAL A 573 -16.71 -8.58 19.31
CA VAL A 573 -15.81 -9.70 19.60
C VAL A 573 -16.00 -10.11 21.06
N ASP A 574 -16.00 -11.42 21.35
CA ASP A 574 -16.10 -11.96 22.70
C ASP A 574 -15.12 -11.26 23.68
N ILE A 575 -15.59 -10.95 24.88
CA ILE A 575 -14.88 -10.12 25.87
C ILE A 575 -13.61 -10.77 26.44
N ASN A 576 -13.38 -12.06 26.19
CA ASN A 576 -12.11 -12.69 26.56
C ASN A 576 -10.99 -12.35 25.56
N TRP A 577 -11.32 -11.70 24.43
CA TRP A 577 -10.37 -11.12 23.50
C TRP A 577 -10.07 -9.66 23.86
N TYR A 578 -8.80 -9.42 24.12
CA TYR A 578 -8.21 -8.13 24.46
C TYR A 578 -7.40 -7.62 23.26
N ILE A 579 -7.36 -6.29 23.12
CA ILE A 579 -6.45 -5.63 22.20
C ILE A 579 -5.14 -5.49 22.96
N GLU A 580 -4.07 -6.06 22.40
CA GLU A 580 -2.75 -6.06 23.04
C GLU A 580 -1.75 -5.12 22.36
N GLY A 581 -2.17 -4.53 21.24
CA GLY A 581 -1.34 -3.64 20.48
C GLY A 581 -1.95 -3.37 19.11
N TRP A 582 -1.36 -2.39 18.46
CA TRP A 582 -1.71 -2.00 17.11
C TRP A 582 -0.43 -1.58 16.40
N ALA A 583 -0.24 -2.08 15.19
CA ALA A 583 0.97 -1.85 14.41
C ALA A 583 0.76 -2.32 12.97
N ASP A 584 1.63 -1.91 12.06
CA ASP A 584 1.58 -2.37 10.68
C ASP A 584 2.11 -3.81 10.57
N PHE A 585 1.22 -4.79 10.38
CA PHE A 585 1.60 -6.21 10.29
C PHE A 585 1.68 -6.71 8.83
N ASN A 586 1.32 -5.90 7.83
CA ASN A 586 1.35 -6.27 6.40
C ASN A 586 2.21 -5.35 5.51
N ASN A 587 2.86 -4.33 6.08
CA ASN A 587 3.65 -3.30 5.40
C ASN A 587 2.82 -2.47 4.40
N ASP A 588 1.56 -2.18 4.71
CA ASP A 588 0.69 -1.30 3.94
C ASP A 588 0.61 0.14 4.51
N GLN A 589 1.37 0.41 5.57
CA GLN A 589 1.41 1.66 6.34
C GLN A 589 0.06 2.00 6.97
N ILE A 590 -0.75 0.99 7.29
CA ILE A 590 -1.97 1.09 8.06
C ILE A 590 -1.75 0.25 9.32
N PRO A 591 -2.12 0.76 10.51
CA PRO A 591 -1.95 0.00 11.72
C PRO A 591 -3.10 -1.01 11.80
N ASP A 592 -2.72 -2.26 11.94
CA ASP A 592 -3.59 -3.39 12.21
C ASP A 592 -3.75 -3.59 13.72
N ILE A 593 -4.73 -4.39 14.14
CA ILE A 593 -5.00 -4.64 15.57
C ILE A 593 -4.55 -6.06 15.94
N LEU A 594 -3.69 -6.18 16.96
CA LEU A 594 -3.34 -7.44 17.59
C LEU A 594 -4.35 -7.79 18.69
N TRP A 595 -4.88 -9.00 18.59
CA TRP A 595 -5.85 -9.56 19.52
C TRP A 595 -5.28 -10.76 20.27
N ARG A 596 -5.55 -10.85 21.57
CA ARG A 596 -5.25 -12.03 22.39
C ARG A 596 -6.45 -12.47 23.19
N ASN A 597 -6.70 -13.78 23.20
CA ASN A 597 -7.70 -14.39 24.06
C ASN A 597 -7.03 -14.97 25.31
N TYR A 598 -7.15 -14.34 26.47
CA TYR A 598 -6.52 -14.84 27.70
C TYR A 598 -7.15 -16.11 28.27
N ARG A 599 -8.34 -16.49 27.80
CA ARG A 599 -9.02 -17.73 28.23
C ARG A 599 -8.58 -18.95 27.43
N THR A 600 -8.38 -18.79 26.12
CA THR A 600 -8.01 -19.88 25.22
C THR A 600 -6.52 -19.84 24.86
N GLY A 601 -5.86 -18.70 24.96
CA GLY A 601 -4.50 -18.47 24.47
C GLY A 601 -4.41 -18.24 22.96
N GLU A 602 -5.55 -18.16 22.27
CA GLU A 602 -5.62 -17.85 20.84
C GLU A 602 -5.20 -16.39 20.60
N ASN A 603 -4.61 -16.14 19.44
CA ASN A 603 -4.16 -14.82 19.02
C ASN A 603 -4.67 -14.55 17.61
N GLY A 604 -4.87 -13.28 17.25
CA GLY A 604 -5.25 -12.92 15.90
C GLY A 604 -4.86 -11.49 15.54
N ILE A 605 -4.80 -11.23 14.25
CA ILE A 605 -4.54 -9.90 13.68
C ILE A 605 -5.75 -9.48 12.86
N TRP A 606 -6.20 -8.25 13.07
CA TRP A 606 -7.21 -7.61 12.25
C TRP A 606 -6.53 -6.62 11.31
N GLU A 607 -6.51 -6.99 10.03
CA GLU A 607 -6.05 -6.16 8.93
C GLU A 607 -7.05 -5.03 8.68
N LEU A 608 -6.59 -3.79 8.80
CA LEU A 608 -7.42 -2.61 8.61
C LEU A 608 -7.28 -2.03 7.19
N ASN A 609 -8.08 -1.02 6.86
CA ASN A 609 -7.95 -0.21 5.65
C ASN A 609 -8.23 1.26 5.92
N ARG A 610 -7.78 2.13 5.01
CA ARG A 610 -7.96 3.60 5.07
C ARG A 610 -9.36 4.07 4.64
N ASN A 611 -10.18 3.22 4.06
CA ASN A 611 -11.39 3.62 3.33
C ASN A 611 -12.62 3.68 4.22
N ALA A 612 -12.61 4.52 5.26
CA ALA A 612 -13.77 4.79 6.11
C ALA A 612 -14.82 5.72 5.45
N THR A 613 -15.02 5.65 4.13
CA THR A 613 -16.06 6.44 3.44
C THR A 613 -17.31 5.59 3.18
N GLY A 614 -18.50 6.14 3.49
CA GLY A 614 -19.77 5.41 3.34
C GLY A 614 -19.93 4.24 4.33
N ASN A 615 -20.49 3.11 3.89
CA ASN A 615 -20.77 1.95 4.76
C ASN A 615 -19.58 0.98 4.92
N ASN A 616 -18.36 1.36 4.50
CA ASN A 616 -17.21 0.45 4.55
C ASN A 616 -16.54 0.47 5.95
N PRO A 617 -16.46 -0.66 6.67
CA PRO A 617 -15.79 -0.73 7.96
C PRO A 617 -14.26 -0.65 7.80
N TYR A 618 -13.57 -0.16 8.85
CA TYR A 618 -12.10 -0.16 8.91
C TYR A 618 -11.51 -1.58 8.78
N LEU A 619 -12.22 -2.61 9.24
CA LEU A 619 -11.77 -4.00 9.12
C LEU A 619 -11.86 -4.51 7.68
N THR A 620 -10.72 -4.88 7.12
CA THR A 620 -10.62 -5.61 5.85
C THR A 620 -10.81 -7.10 6.08
N ARG A 621 -10.02 -7.67 7.00
CA ARG A 621 -9.98 -9.12 7.25
C ARG A 621 -9.35 -9.44 8.61
N GLY A 622 -9.69 -10.60 9.18
CA GLY A 622 -9.06 -11.13 10.39
C GLY A 622 -8.30 -12.44 10.12
N TYR A 623 -7.18 -12.63 10.79
CA TYR A 623 -6.32 -13.79 10.71
C TYR A 623 -6.09 -14.36 12.11
N PHE A 624 -6.20 -15.67 12.27
CA PHE A 624 -5.70 -16.33 13.48
C PHE A 624 -4.21 -16.60 13.30
N ILE A 625 -3.41 -16.20 14.27
CA ILE A 625 -1.99 -16.51 14.33
C ILE A 625 -1.75 -17.60 15.39
N SER A 626 -0.49 -17.99 15.52
CA SER A 626 -0.05 -19.05 16.42
C SER A 626 -0.64 -18.87 17.83
N ARG A 627 -1.18 -19.95 18.38
CA ARG A 627 -1.78 -19.98 19.73
C ARG A 627 -0.67 -20.11 20.78
N VAL A 628 -0.76 -19.32 21.86
CA VAL A 628 0.09 -19.47 23.05
C VAL A 628 -0.75 -20.02 24.19
N GLU A 629 -0.68 -21.33 24.41
CA GLU A 629 -1.56 -22.05 25.35
C GLU A 629 -1.41 -21.61 26.82
N ASP A 630 -0.22 -21.20 27.25
CA ASP A 630 0.00 -20.71 28.60
C ASP A 630 -0.44 -19.23 28.66
N PRO A 631 -1.55 -18.91 29.36
CA PRO A 631 -2.09 -17.55 29.40
C PRO A 631 -1.19 -16.57 30.16
N LEU A 632 -0.20 -17.08 30.91
CA LEU A 632 0.77 -16.26 31.63
C LEU A 632 1.86 -15.70 30.73
N TRP A 633 1.91 -16.11 29.46
CA TRP A 633 2.54 -15.32 28.42
C TRP A 633 1.60 -14.21 28.02
N GLU A 634 2.03 -12.99 28.23
CA GLU A 634 1.31 -11.77 27.89
C GLU A 634 2.14 -11.02 26.85
N VAL A 635 1.44 -10.27 25.99
CA VAL A 635 2.10 -9.36 25.05
C VAL A 635 2.58 -8.17 25.87
N ALA A 636 3.85 -7.83 25.72
CA ALA A 636 4.45 -6.70 26.42
C ALA A 636 4.57 -5.47 25.53
N ASP A 637 4.73 -5.66 24.22
CA ASP A 637 4.70 -4.57 23.25
C ASP A 637 4.62 -5.12 21.82
N VAL A 638 4.31 -4.23 20.87
CA VAL A 638 4.31 -4.52 19.43
C VAL A 638 5.10 -3.44 18.70
N ILE A 639 6.19 -3.82 18.03
CA ILE A 639 7.07 -2.89 17.32
C ILE A 639 7.93 -3.64 16.30
N ASP A 640 8.33 -3.00 15.21
CA ASP A 640 9.22 -3.58 14.19
C ASP A 640 10.66 -3.62 14.73
N PHE A 641 11.04 -4.76 15.32
CA PHE A 641 12.36 -4.95 15.91
C PHE A 641 13.45 -5.15 14.83
N ASP A 642 13.15 -5.79 13.70
CA ASP A 642 14.16 -6.14 12.69
C ASP A 642 14.22 -5.23 11.45
N ARG A 643 13.32 -4.24 11.40
CA ARG A 643 13.20 -3.17 10.40
C ARG A 643 12.85 -3.66 9.01
N ASP A 644 12.07 -4.74 8.91
CA ASP A 644 11.56 -5.21 7.64
C ASP A 644 10.27 -4.51 7.19
N GLY A 645 9.75 -3.60 8.02
CA GLY A 645 8.51 -2.85 7.82
C GLY A 645 7.27 -3.60 8.30
N VAL A 646 7.44 -4.72 9.00
CA VAL A 646 6.38 -5.50 9.64
C VAL A 646 6.62 -5.50 11.14
N ALA A 647 5.57 -5.20 11.90
CA ALA A 647 5.68 -5.18 13.34
C ALA A 647 5.84 -6.58 13.94
N ASP A 648 6.72 -6.68 14.93
CA ASP A 648 6.99 -7.88 15.70
C ASP A 648 6.26 -7.84 17.05
N ILE A 649 6.15 -9.00 17.72
CA ILE A 649 5.45 -9.11 19.01
C ILE A 649 6.42 -9.49 20.13
N LEU A 650 6.55 -8.64 21.14
CA LEU A 650 7.30 -8.92 22.36
C LEU A 650 6.40 -9.61 23.39
N TRP A 651 6.87 -10.74 23.89
CA TRP A 651 6.17 -11.58 24.86
C TRP A 651 6.94 -11.67 26.17
N ARG A 652 6.22 -11.66 27.28
CA ARG A 652 6.77 -11.97 28.62
C ARG A 652 5.92 -12.98 29.35
N ASN A 653 6.56 -13.96 29.99
CA ASN A 653 5.89 -14.89 30.89
C ASN A 653 5.94 -14.37 32.33
N TYR A 654 4.83 -13.93 32.89
CA TYR A 654 4.81 -13.31 34.23
C TYR A 654 4.87 -14.30 35.40
N ARG A 655 5.04 -15.60 35.12
CA ARG A 655 5.32 -16.64 36.12
C ARG A 655 6.77 -17.10 36.10
N THR A 656 7.36 -17.27 34.93
CA THR A 656 8.74 -17.78 34.79
C THR A 656 9.75 -16.66 34.56
N GLY A 657 9.31 -15.49 34.14
CA GLY A 657 10.17 -14.37 33.76
C GLY A 657 10.84 -14.53 32.40
N GLN A 658 10.45 -15.55 31.61
CA GLN A 658 10.94 -15.75 30.25
C GLN A 658 10.43 -14.64 29.33
N ASN A 659 11.23 -14.29 28.32
CA ASN A 659 10.89 -13.27 27.34
C ASN A 659 11.14 -13.84 25.93
N ALA A 660 10.28 -13.50 24.98
CA ALA A 660 10.41 -13.95 23.60
C ALA A 660 9.95 -12.87 22.62
N ILE A 661 10.53 -12.84 21.43
CA ILE A 661 10.09 -12.00 20.33
C ILE A 661 9.57 -12.92 19.23
N TRP A 662 8.38 -12.63 18.73
CA TRP A 662 7.86 -13.22 17.50
C TRP A 662 8.22 -12.31 16.34
N GLY A 663 9.14 -12.81 15.52
CA GLY A 663 9.50 -12.19 14.24
C GLY A 663 8.39 -12.48 13.23
N MET A 664 7.62 -11.47 12.88
CA MET A 664 6.44 -11.57 12.03
C MET A 664 6.83 -11.47 10.56
N THR A 665 5.87 -11.65 9.67
CA THR A 665 6.08 -11.47 8.22
C THR A 665 4.76 -11.13 7.55
N SER A 666 4.81 -10.27 6.53
CA SER A 666 3.66 -9.93 5.69
C SER A 666 3.31 -11.03 4.68
N ALA A 667 4.11 -12.09 4.56
CA ALA A 667 3.84 -13.19 3.65
C ALA A 667 2.88 -14.22 4.27
N GLY A 668 1.69 -14.40 3.67
CA GLY A 668 0.79 -15.51 3.99
C GLY A 668 -0.30 -15.17 5.01
N ASP A 669 -0.34 -15.88 6.13
CA ASP A 669 -1.41 -15.83 7.15
C ASP A 669 -1.01 -15.06 8.42
N PHE A 670 0.00 -14.19 8.32
CA PHE A 670 0.54 -13.39 9.43
C PHE A 670 1.08 -14.23 10.60
N ASN A 671 1.39 -15.51 10.39
CA ASN A 671 2.04 -16.29 11.44
C ASN A 671 3.49 -15.83 11.67
N PRO A 672 4.00 -15.96 12.92
CA PRO A 672 5.38 -15.64 13.21
C PRO A 672 6.31 -16.52 12.36
N ALA A 673 7.14 -15.89 11.54
CA ALA A 673 8.16 -16.58 10.76
C ALA A 673 9.23 -17.19 11.67
N LYS A 674 9.49 -16.55 12.82
CA LYS A 674 10.50 -16.96 13.79
C LYS A 674 10.06 -16.65 15.22
N THR A 675 10.44 -17.52 16.16
CA THR A 675 10.36 -17.21 17.60
C THR A 675 11.74 -17.16 18.19
N ASN A 676 12.02 -16.09 18.91
CA ASN A 676 13.31 -15.77 19.45
C ASN A 676 13.23 -15.52 20.96
N PHE A 677 13.67 -16.49 21.75
CA PHE A 677 13.83 -16.28 23.19
C PHE A 677 15.03 -15.36 23.47
N ILE A 678 14.79 -14.31 24.26
CA ILE A 678 15.80 -13.39 24.76
C ILE A 678 16.09 -13.69 26.24
N ALA A 679 16.94 -12.87 26.88
CA ALA A 679 17.33 -13.08 28.28
C ALA A 679 16.12 -13.22 29.20
N GLN A 680 16.15 -14.19 30.12
CA GLN A 680 15.13 -14.39 31.15
C GLN A 680 15.39 -13.44 32.33
N VAL A 681 14.33 -12.85 32.88
CA VAL A 681 14.36 -12.09 34.16
C VAL A 681 13.53 -12.83 35.19
N PRO A 682 14.13 -13.73 36.01
CA PRO A 682 13.37 -14.61 36.90
C PRO A 682 12.59 -13.90 38.00
N ASP A 683 13.02 -12.70 38.40
CA ASP A 683 12.26 -11.86 39.32
C ASP A 683 11.09 -11.23 38.55
N THR A 684 9.91 -11.79 38.74
CA THR A 684 8.68 -11.37 38.06
C THR A 684 8.16 -10.01 38.54
N ASN A 685 8.71 -9.43 39.61
CA ASN A 685 8.40 -8.03 39.97
C ASN A 685 8.93 -7.04 38.93
N TRP A 686 9.90 -7.46 38.10
CA TRP A 686 10.25 -6.75 36.89
C TRP A 686 9.18 -6.92 35.82
N ARG A 687 8.62 -5.80 35.40
CA ARG A 687 7.69 -5.62 34.30
C ARG A 687 8.38 -4.89 33.14
N ILE A 688 7.92 -5.16 31.93
CA ILE A 688 8.35 -4.43 30.73
C ILE A 688 7.33 -3.31 30.57
N GLU A 689 7.78 -2.06 30.59
CA GLU A 689 6.91 -0.87 30.53
C GLU A 689 6.87 -0.27 29.12
N GLY A 690 7.29 -1.06 28.13
CA GLY A 690 7.33 -0.67 26.73
C GLY A 690 8.72 -0.68 26.11
N THR A 691 8.72 -0.31 24.85
CA THR A 691 9.89 -0.33 23.97
C THR A 691 10.05 1.00 23.24
N GLY A 692 11.28 1.31 22.88
CA GLY A 692 11.63 2.52 22.14
C GLY A 692 13.13 2.59 21.91
N ASP A 693 13.58 3.35 20.93
CA ASP A 693 14.98 3.52 20.58
C ASP A 693 15.62 4.49 21.58
N PHE A 694 16.13 3.93 22.67
CA PHE A 694 16.80 4.69 23.71
C PHE A 694 18.22 5.06 23.29
N THR A 695 18.81 4.36 22.32
CA THR A 695 20.20 4.61 21.89
C THR A 695 20.36 5.51 20.66
N GLY A 696 19.28 5.79 19.94
CA GLY A 696 19.30 6.54 18.67
C GLY A 696 19.93 5.76 17.52
N ASP A 697 20.01 4.42 17.62
CA ASP A 697 20.55 3.56 16.58
C ASP A 697 19.46 3.00 15.66
N ASP A 698 18.21 3.44 15.85
CA ASP A 698 16.93 3.05 15.24
C ASP A 698 16.45 1.63 15.66
N ILE A 699 17.11 0.95 16.60
CA ILE A 699 16.74 -0.39 17.10
C ILE A 699 15.94 -0.19 18.41
N PRO A 700 14.73 -0.78 18.56
CA PRO A 700 13.98 -0.63 19.81
C PRO A 700 14.67 -1.30 21.00
N ASP A 701 14.94 -0.52 22.04
CA ASP A 701 15.36 -0.98 23.35
C ASP A 701 14.15 -1.23 24.26
N ILE A 702 14.35 -1.87 25.41
CA ILE A 702 13.26 -2.24 26.33
C ILE A 702 13.44 -1.54 27.67
N VAL A 703 12.42 -0.83 28.14
CA VAL A 703 12.41 -0.24 29.48
C VAL A 703 11.72 -1.17 30.48
N TRP A 704 12.30 -1.26 31.67
CA TRP A 704 11.90 -2.17 32.73
C TRP A 704 11.68 -1.41 34.03
N ARG A 705 10.67 -1.84 34.79
CA ARG A 705 10.40 -1.36 36.16
C ARG A 705 10.19 -2.52 37.12
N ASN A 706 10.74 -2.40 38.33
CA ASN A 706 10.49 -3.34 39.40
C ASN A 706 9.47 -2.76 40.38
N TYR A 707 8.24 -3.25 40.32
CA TYR A 707 7.14 -2.76 41.17
C TYR A 707 7.23 -3.16 42.65
N ARG A 708 8.30 -3.84 43.05
CA ARG A 708 8.58 -4.15 44.46
C ARG A 708 9.68 -3.29 45.05
N THR A 709 10.68 -2.91 44.25
CA THR A 709 11.87 -2.15 44.71
C THR A 709 11.92 -0.72 44.20
N GLY A 710 11.12 -0.38 43.18
CA GLY A 710 11.16 0.91 42.51
C GLY A 710 12.33 1.07 41.54
N GLN A 711 13.16 0.04 41.38
CA GLN A 711 14.30 0.06 40.46
C GLN A 711 13.82 0.07 39.02
N ASN A 712 14.55 0.78 38.17
CA ASN A 712 14.26 0.90 36.75
C ASN A 712 15.50 0.54 35.93
N GLY A 713 15.32 0.05 34.71
CA GLY A 713 16.45 -0.24 33.83
C GLY A 713 16.08 -0.24 32.36
N ILE A 714 17.08 -0.10 31.51
CA ILE A 714 16.96 -0.17 30.06
C ILE A 714 17.81 -1.34 29.57
N TRP A 715 17.20 -2.21 28.79
CA TRP A 715 17.90 -3.21 28.01
C TRP A 715 18.19 -2.63 26.64
N ARG A 716 19.48 -2.40 26.40
CA ARG A 716 19.97 -2.15 25.06
C ARG A 716 19.85 -3.42 24.24
N MET A 717 19.22 -3.31 23.10
CA MET A 717 19.03 -4.40 22.16
C MET A 717 19.94 -4.20 20.94
N LYS A 718 20.09 -5.24 20.11
CA LYS A 718 20.80 -5.15 18.85
C LYS A 718 20.30 -6.17 17.85
N LEU A 719 20.59 -5.93 16.58
CA LEU A 719 20.38 -6.91 15.52
C LEU A 719 21.68 -7.71 15.25
N GLU A 720 21.60 -9.03 15.38
CA GLU A 720 22.72 -9.94 15.06
C GLU A 720 22.22 -11.10 14.18
N ASN A 721 22.77 -11.26 12.98
CA ASN A 721 22.35 -12.29 12.01
C ASN A 721 20.83 -12.28 11.71
N ASN A 722 20.24 -11.09 11.55
CA ASN A 722 18.79 -10.91 11.36
C ASN A 722 17.95 -11.48 12.52
N ARG A 723 18.51 -11.45 13.74
CA ARG A 723 17.87 -11.85 14.98
C ARG A 723 18.09 -10.76 16.02
N PHE A 724 17.00 -10.37 16.67
CA PHE A 724 17.03 -9.36 17.71
C PHE A 724 17.53 -9.95 19.04
N VAL A 725 18.58 -9.41 19.63
CA VAL A 725 19.17 -10.02 20.82
C VAL A 725 19.43 -8.97 21.90
N TYR A 726 19.29 -9.41 23.15
CA TYR A 726 19.76 -8.65 24.29
C TYR A 726 21.26 -8.39 24.16
N ASP A 727 21.66 -7.13 24.22
CA ASP A 727 23.07 -6.75 24.20
C ASP A 727 23.59 -6.47 25.61
N SER A 728 22.97 -5.54 26.34
CA SER A 728 23.38 -5.13 27.69
C SER A 728 22.24 -4.45 28.43
N GLY A 729 22.28 -4.50 29.77
CA GLY A 729 21.26 -3.91 30.64
C GLY A 729 21.88 -2.86 31.56
N PHE A 730 21.20 -1.73 31.72
CA PHE A 730 21.67 -0.58 32.49
C PHE A 730 20.58 -0.14 33.47
N PHE A 731 20.92 -0.03 34.75
CA PHE A 731 20.01 0.58 35.72
C PHE A 731 19.98 2.10 35.53
N ILE A 732 18.78 2.67 35.60
CA ILE A 732 18.56 4.12 35.71
C ILE A 732 18.07 4.44 37.13
N ASP A 733 17.78 5.72 37.39
CA ASP A 733 17.34 6.20 38.69
C ASP A 733 16.16 5.40 39.26
N THR A 734 16.24 5.10 40.55
CA THR A 734 15.22 4.34 41.30
C THR A 734 14.12 5.29 41.76
N VAL A 735 12.86 4.92 41.55
CA VAL A 735 11.69 5.63 42.08
C VAL A 735 11.08 4.80 43.21
N GLU A 736 11.47 5.11 44.45
CA GLU A 736 11.05 4.35 45.64
C GLU A 736 9.54 4.41 45.91
N ASP A 737 8.87 5.47 45.46
CA ASP A 737 7.42 5.56 45.48
C ASP A 737 6.84 4.67 44.38
N LEU A 738 6.37 3.49 44.80
CA LEU A 738 5.87 2.43 43.92
C LEU A 738 4.56 2.79 43.22
N ALA A 739 3.92 3.90 43.60
CA ALA A 739 2.70 4.36 42.93
C ALA A 739 2.98 5.18 41.67
N TRP A 740 4.26 5.41 41.35
CA TRP A 740 4.66 5.87 40.03
C TRP A 740 4.69 4.71 39.04
N GLU A 741 4.08 4.94 37.90
CA GLU A 741 4.00 4.03 36.75
C GLU A 741 4.60 4.75 35.52
N ILE A 742 5.15 3.97 34.60
CA ILE A 742 5.67 4.47 33.33
C ILE A 742 4.52 4.43 32.32
N GLU A 743 4.24 5.55 31.68
CA GLU A 743 3.11 5.75 30.74
C GLU A 743 3.57 5.91 29.28
N GLY A 744 4.88 5.89 29.07
CA GLY A 744 5.52 6.01 27.76
C GLY A 744 6.98 5.58 27.90
N PRO A 745 7.47 4.71 27.00
CA PRO A 745 7.26 4.78 25.55
C PRO A 745 6.06 4.02 24.95
N SER A 746 5.47 3.04 25.63
CA SER A 746 4.24 2.38 25.14
C SER A 746 3.09 2.70 26.10
N PRO A 747 1.97 3.29 25.63
CA PRO A 747 0.78 3.48 26.45
C PRO A 747 -0.12 2.24 26.45
N THR A 748 0.42 1.04 26.16
CA THR A 748 -0.38 -0.18 26.21
C THR A 748 -0.58 -0.59 27.67
N ARG A 749 -1.83 -0.88 28.00
CA ARG A 749 -2.29 -1.17 29.35
C ARG A 749 -1.52 -2.34 29.98
N ASP A 750 -0.98 -2.10 31.18
CA ASP A 750 -0.57 -3.16 32.08
C ASP A 750 -1.80 -3.95 32.55
N VAL A 751 -1.96 -5.19 32.07
CA VAL A 751 -2.96 -6.10 32.63
C VAL A 751 -2.45 -6.54 34.02
N ALA A 752 -3.07 -6.00 35.06
CA ALA A 752 -2.70 -6.21 36.47
C ALA A 752 -2.83 -7.67 36.96
#